data_AF-A0AA39IFX7-F1
#
_entry.id   AF-A0AA39IFX7-F1
#
_cell.length_a   1.000
_cell.length_b   1.000
_cell.length_c   1.000
_cell.angle_alpha   90.00
_cell.angle_beta   90.00
_cell.angle_gamma   90.00
#
_symmetry.space_group_name_H-M   'P 1'
#
loop_
_entity.id
_entity.type
_entity.pdbx_description
1 polymer ?
#
loop_
_entity_poly.entity_id
_entity_poly.type
_entity_poly.pdbx_seq_one_letter_code
_entity_poly.pdbx_strand_id
1 'polypeptide(L)'
;MLYYVISLLSQIYVDGPILTAVQDAHLYPDSKYFVDMSLKVDPVTTLKNFYELGDSVQKRDVLQKFIDAHFDPPGSELIESYPEDWVPFPASFLKIEDYHLRRWALHLHRIWRDLCRRVKEDVRDHQELFSLLYVPHPFVIPGGRFREFYYWDSYWILKGLLFSEMFDTAKGMIRNLAYMVDHHGFVPNGGRVYYLLRSQPPLLTPMVYEYYLATGDLEFVQEVLPLLEKEYEFWETHRSQIYHDPETKKELFSYFQYRVNMKTPRPESYREDMELVKDLETDDERHLMWSNVASAAETGWDFSTRWFAQSGPAMHDMKSIRTTSIVPVDLNAFVCVNARILGSFYEIAGRPDKVHAYQRRYERAKLEMKELHWNETDGIWYDYDIEFGTHSNTYYVSNAAPLYAKCYDDEDDVTPRKVYAYLEREGVLSFTKGLPTSLAMGSEQQWDKENAWPPMVHMVIEGFRTTGDPFLMKVAENMATSWLTLSYRSFIQTHAMFEKYNVSAKTEECSAGSGGEYEVQTGFGWTNGVILDLLDKTSVVLVPSSQPSSPVHRVARTDTNPKPPIGRPLSRPRSATAVSAPSQPGRPPMTNRGRVSTHGADTRVSRKTDVKTRASTSLAGERPPLPGAPNPLLTSRSRATSKSSTALPRSHSKTNVRRTSAHPPTQRRASRSPSGPATATAASIIMMACRGHEQVISNLDRSLKQVNAVVRTLQTRGINEALAEAIETGDTALLSEVIRKINANPKLWTISLCSRIASHLRKVLSERNEVYVDAGLEALQTIVSSFGDLLRQTAVTNPSDIGVNVAAEERQVRCIKCIEALREIRINQPFLERRMCPDRRLKFNALMEIFDNKIETL
;
A
#
# COMPACT_ATOMS: atom_id res chain seq x y z
N MET A 1 -30.86 -7.81 2.31
CA MET A 1 -31.03 -6.45 2.86
C MET A 1 -30.23 -5.46 2.02
N LEU A 2 -28.89 -5.48 2.09
CA LEU A 2 -27.98 -4.57 1.38
C LEU A 2 -28.34 -4.29 -0.10
N TYR A 3 -28.64 -5.31 -0.93
CA TYR A 3 -29.04 -5.12 -2.33
C TYR A 3 -30.29 -4.22 -2.52
N TYR A 4 -31.28 -4.32 -1.63
CA TYR A 4 -32.48 -3.48 -1.66
C TYR A 4 -32.18 -2.04 -1.24
N VAL A 5 -31.29 -1.87 -0.25
CA VAL A 5 -30.80 -0.56 0.20
C VAL A 5 -30.04 0.14 -0.93
N ILE A 6 -29.10 -0.55 -1.59
CA ILE A 6 -28.38 -0.05 -2.76
C ILE A 6 -29.37 0.33 -3.88
N SER A 7 -30.35 -0.52 -4.19
CA SER A 7 -31.35 -0.25 -5.24
C SER A 7 -32.27 0.95 -4.93
N LEU A 8 -32.49 1.32 -3.67
CA LEU A 8 -33.18 2.56 -3.30
C LEU A 8 -32.26 3.77 -3.41
N LEU A 9 -31.00 3.64 -2.97
CA LEU A 9 -30.00 4.70 -3.06
C LEU A 9 -29.65 5.05 -4.52
N SER A 10 -29.65 4.07 -5.44
CA SER A 10 -29.47 4.33 -6.88
C SER A 10 -30.51 5.33 -7.43
N GLN A 11 -31.79 5.14 -7.06
CA GLN A 11 -32.90 6.01 -7.46
C GLN A 11 -32.82 7.45 -6.88
N ILE A 12 -31.81 7.77 -6.08
CA ILE A 12 -31.52 9.13 -5.58
C ILE A 12 -30.16 9.62 -6.06
N TYR A 13 -29.14 8.74 -6.02
CA TYR A 13 -27.72 9.08 -6.13
C TYR A 13 -27.00 8.52 -7.38
N VAL A 14 -27.68 7.75 -8.24
CA VAL A 14 -27.04 7.12 -9.43
C VAL A 14 -27.80 7.42 -10.73
N ASP A 15 -29.08 7.04 -10.78
CA ASP A 15 -29.95 7.17 -11.96
C ASP A 15 -31.30 7.84 -11.62
N GLY A 16 -31.34 8.50 -10.46
CA GLY A 16 -32.54 9.10 -9.87
C GLY A 16 -32.98 10.43 -10.46
N PRO A 17 -34.29 10.73 -10.44
CA PRO A 17 -34.81 12.02 -10.91
C PRO A 17 -34.39 13.19 -10.01
N ILE A 18 -34.03 12.93 -8.74
CA ILE A 18 -33.48 13.94 -7.83
C ILE A 18 -32.09 14.38 -8.31
N LEU A 19 -31.21 13.42 -8.65
CA LEU A 19 -29.89 13.68 -9.23
C LEU A 19 -30.03 14.54 -10.49
N THR A 20 -30.82 14.10 -11.47
CA THR A 20 -31.06 14.85 -12.72
C THR A 20 -31.52 16.29 -12.43
N ALA A 21 -32.56 16.48 -11.60
CA ALA A 21 -33.05 17.83 -11.31
C ALA A 21 -32.01 18.74 -10.61
N VAL A 22 -31.21 18.20 -9.69
CA VAL A 22 -30.16 18.97 -8.97
C VAL A 22 -29.01 19.35 -9.89
N GLN A 23 -28.60 18.44 -10.78
CA GLN A 23 -27.51 18.67 -11.72
C GLN A 23 -27.94 19.62 -12.85
N ASP A 24 -29.09 19.38 -13.48
CA ASP A 24 -29.64 20.22 -14.56
C ASP A 24 -29.89 21.66 -14.07
N ALA A 25 -30.41 21.83 -12.85
CA ALA A 25 -30.59 23.14 -12.22
C ALA A 25 -29.27 23.82 -11.81
N HIS A 26 -28.13 23.16 -11.98
CA HIS A 26 -26.79 23.61 -11.57
C HIS A 26 -26.76 24.08 -10.12
N LEU A 27 -27.37 23.31 -9.21
CA LEU A 27 -27.62 23.76 -7.83
C LEU A 27 -26.30 24.02 -7.07
N TYR A 28 -25.29 23.19 -7.32
CA TYR A 28 -23.94 23.26 -6.75
C TYR A 28 -22.88 23.26 -7.86
N PRO A 29 -21.72 23.92 -7.67
CA PRO A 29 -20.69 24.05 -8.71
C PRO A 29 -19.97 22.73 -9.02
N ASP A 30 -19.72 21.88 -8.00
CA ASP A 30 -19.14 20.54 -8.16
C ASP A 30 -20.28 19.51 -8.25
N SER A 31 -20.28 18.64 -9.27
CA SER A 31 -21.26 17.57 -9.40
C SER A 31 -21.21 16.55 -8.26
N LYS A 32 -20.04 16.32 -7.65
CA LYS A 32 -19.87 15.44 -6.48
C LYS A 32 -20.60 15.98 -5.24
N TYR A 33 -20.83 17.29 -5.15
CA TYR A 33 -21.39 17.92 -3.95
C TYR A 33 -22.75 17.32 -3.56
N PHE A 34 -23.66 17.11 -4.52
CA PHE A 34 -24.97 16.52 -4.21
C PHE A 34 -24.87 15.05 -3.83
N VAL A 35 -24.05 14.26 -4.53
CA VAL A 35 -23.96 12.82 -4.27
C VAL A 35 -23.22 12.47 -2.98
N ASP A 36 -22.49 13.42 -2.38
CA ASP A 36 -21.93 13.32 -1.02
C ASP A 36 -22.90 13.78 0.10
N MET A 37 -24.10 14.28 -0.22
CA MET A 37 -25.10 14.67 0.78
C MET A 37 -25.80 13.44 1.36
N SER A 38 -26.01 13.40 2.68
CA SER A 38 -26.80 12.36 3.35
C SER A 38 -28.28 12.72 3.47
N LEU A 39 -29.16 11.73 3.62
CA LEU A 39 -30.59 11.91 3.81
C LEU A 39 -30.95 12.20 5.27
N LYS A 40 -31.85 13.16 5.48
CA LYS A 40 -32.54 13.45 6.75
C LYS A 40 -33.79 12.60 6.98
N VAL A 41 -34.30 12.00 5.90
CA VAL A 41 -35.60 11.30 5.85
C VAL A 41 -35.43 10.09 4.92
N ASP A 42 -36.09 8.97 5.23
CA ASP A 42 -35.94 7.71 4.49
C ASP A 42 -36.09 7.89 2.96
N PRO A 43 -35.38 7.09 2.13
CA PRO A 43 -35.33 7.30 0.68
C PRO A 43 -36.71 7.17 0.01
N VAL A 44 -37.64 6.37 0.55
CA VAL A 44 -38.97 6.19 -0.04
C VAL A 44 -39.84 7.42 0.20
N THR A 45 -39.82 7.96 1.42
CA THR A 45 -40.49 9.23 1.74
C THR A 45 -39.85 10.41 1.00
N THR A 46 -38.53 10.46 0.90
CA THR A 46 -37.82 11.52 0.16
C THR A 46 -38.18 11.51 -1.33
N LEU A 47 -38.20 10.33 -1.98
CA LEU A 47 -38.66 10.19 -3.37
C LEU A 47 -40.13 10.57 -3.54
N LYS A 48 -41.01 10.11 -2.64
CA LYS A 48 -42.44 10.49 -2.64
C LYS A 48 -42.62 12.01 -2.55
N ASN A 49 -41.96 12.66 -1.59
CA ASN A 49 -42.05 14.09 -1.37
C ASN A 49 -41.48 14.89 -2.56
N PHE A 50 -40.48 14.36 -3.26
CA PHE A 50 -39.97 14.94 -4.51
C PHE A 50 -41.01 14.87 -5.63
N TYR A 51 -41.64 13.71 -5.86
CA TYR A 51 -42.69 13.57 -6.87
C TYR A 51 -43.93 14.45 -6.58
N GLU A 52 -44.24 14.70 -5.31
CA GLU A 52 -45.32 15.62 -4.89
C GLU A 52 -45.06 17.10 -5.25
N LEU A 53 -43.84 17.48 -5.64
CA LEU A 53 -43.55 18.81 -6.20
C LEU A 53 -44.07 18.99 -7.63
N GLY A 54 -44.16 17.91 -8.42
CA GLY A 54 -44.43 17.95 -9.86
C GLY A 54 -43.55 18.96 -10.60
N ASP A 55 -44.11 19.63 -11.61
CA ASP A 55 -43.41 20.64 -12.44
C ASP A 55 -42.80 21.81 -11.63
N SER A 56 -43.20 22.01 -10.37
CA SER A 56 -42.65 23.09 -9.54
C SER A 56 -41.17 22.88 -9.19
N VAL A 57 -40.64 21.65 -9.30
CA VAL A 57 -39.23 21.32 -9.11
C VAL A 57 -38.30 22.08 -10.08
N GLN A 58 -38.80 22.48 -11.26
CA GLN A 58 -38.07 23.28 -12.25
C GLN A 58 -37.77 24.71 -11.76
N LYS A 59 -38.34 25.13 -10.62
CA LYS A 59 -37.99 26.38 -9.95
C LYS A 59 -36.87 26.14 -8.96
N ARG A 60 -35.68 26.69 -9.23
CA ARG A 60 -34.49 26.55 -8.39
C ARG A 60 -34.73 26.84 -6.90
N ASP A 61 -35.62 27.80 -6.56
CA ASP A 61 -35.92 28.12 -5.17
C ASP A 61 -36.81 27.06 -4.47
N VAL A 62 -37.64 26.33 -5.22
CA VAL A 62 -38.43 25.20 -4.72
C VAL A 62 -37.54 23.99 -4.53
N LEU A 63 -36.69 23.69 -5.52
CA LEU A 63 -35.71 22.60 -5.44
C LEU A 63 -34.72 22.82 -4.29
N GLN A 64 -34.17 24.04 -4.12
CA GLN A 64 -33.28 24.34 -2.99
C GLN A 64 -33.98 24.06 -1.64
N LYS A 65 -35.21 24.54 -1.44
CA LYS A 65 -35.99 24.28 -0.21
C LYS A 65 -36.25 22.79 0.02
N PHE A 66 -36.47 22.02 -1.05
CA PHE A 66 -36.62 20.57 -0.96
C PHE A 66 -35.31 19.91 -0.49
N ILE A 67 -34.17 20.27 -1.10
CA ILE A 67 -32.86 19.73 -0.72
C ILE A 67 -32.49 20.13 0.71
N ASP A 68 -32.64 21.40 1.09
CA ASP A 68 -32.37 21.91 2.44
C ASP A 68 -33.20 21.18 3.53
N ALA A 69 -34.41 20.73 3.18
CA ALA A 69 -35.30 19.99 4.07
C ALA A 69 -35.00 18.48 4.15
N HIS A 70 -34.54 17.85 3.07
CA HIS A 70 -34.39 16.38 2.99
C HIS A 70 -32.94 15.88 3.04
N PHE A 71 -31.94 16.75 2.86
CA PHE A 71 -30.53 16.36 2.80
C PHE A 71 -29.66 17.19 3.76
N ASP A 72 -28.69 16.56 4.42
CA ASP A 72 -27.64 17.22 5.21
C ASP A 72 -26.40 17.50 4.35
N PRO A 73 -25.60 18.54 4.70
CA PRO A 73 -24.45 18.93 3.90
C PRO A 73 -23.37 17.84 3.87
N PRO A 74 -22.56 17.77 2.78
CA PRO A 74 -21.55 16.73 2.60
C PRO A 74 -20.59 16.58 3.77
N GLY A 75 -20.21 15.33 4.08
CA GLY A 75 -19.28 15.00 5.17
C GLY A 75 -19.88 15.00 6.57
N SER A 76 -21.19 15.23 6.71
CA SER A 76 -21.96 15.02 7.95
C SER A 76 -21.86 13.58 8.50
N GLU A 77 -21.48 12.63 7.64
CA GLU A 77 -21.40 11.17 7.86
C GLU A 77 -20.14 10.74 8.63
N LEU A 78 -19.14 11.62 8.70
CA LEU A 78 -17.80 11.35 9.23
C LEU A 78 -17.58 12.06 10.57
N ILE A 79 -16.59 11.58 11.31
CA ILE A 79 -15.98 12.27 12.44
C ILE A 79 -14.46 12.31 12.30
N GLU A 80 -13.82 13.31 12.88
CA GLU A 80 -12.37 13.29 13.11
C GLU A 80 -12.03 12.09 14.00
N SER A 81 -10.93 11.41 13.68
CA SER A 81 -10.39 10.33 14.49
C SER A 81 -8.93 10.61 14.80
N TYR A 82 -8.50 10.30 16.02
CA TYR A 82 -7.15 10.55 16.50
C TYR A 82 -6.52 9.18 16.80
N PRO A 83 -5.60 8.69 15.95
CA PRO A 83 -5.06 7.34 16.12
C PRO A 83 -4.31 7.14 17.43
N GLU A 84 -4.53 6.00 18.08
CA GLU A 84 -3.92 5.66 19.37
C GLU A 84 -2.42 5.31 19.25
N ASP A 85 -1.98 4.89 18.05
CA ASP A 85 -0.60 4.58 17.68
C ASP A 85 0.19 5.80 17.17
N TRP A 86 -0.43 6.99 17.05
CA TRP A 86 0.25 8.21 16.63
C TRP A 86 1.13 8.78 17.76
N VAL A 87 2.45 8.71 17.60
CA VAL A 87 3.43 9.27 18.54
C VAL A 87 4.16 10.49 17.96
N PRO A 88 4.31 11.62 18.67
CA PRO A 88 4.84 12.87 18.08
C PRO A 88 6.24 12.81 17.44
N PHE A 89 7.03 11.77 17.77
CA PHE A 89 8.38 11.56 17.27
C PHE A 89 8.64 10.05 17.10
N PRO A 90 8.29 9.44 15.94
CA PRO A 90 8.61 8.05 15.63
C PRO A 90 10.13 7.79 15.68
N ALA A 91 10.54 6.62 16.17
CA ALA A 91 11.95 6.27 16.30
C ALA A 91 12.61 6.03 14.93
N SER A 92 11.87 5.45 13.99
CA SER A 92 12.17 5.31 12.56
C SER A 92 12.75 6.59 11.92
N PHE A 93 12.23 7.76 12.27
CA PHE A 93 12.65 9.04 11.67
C PHE A 93 14.06 9.47 12.09
N LEU A 94 14.68 8.80 13.07
CA LEU A 94 16.09 8.99 13.39
C LEU A 94 17.03 8.51 12.26
N LYS A 95 16.56 7.61 11.37
CA LYS A 95 17.28 7.20 10.15
C LYS A 95 17.58 8.38 9.20
N ILE A 96 16.69 9.38 9.16
CA ILE A 96 16.82 10.52 8.24
C ILE A 96 17.94 11.44 8.77
N GLU A 97 19.16 11.33 8.24
CA GLU A 97 20.32 12.11 8.74
C GLU A 97 20.14 13.63 8.59
N ASP A 98 19.57 14.07 7.46
CA ASP A 98 19.35 15.48 7.16
C ASP A 98 18.29 16.11 8.08
N TYR A 99 18.69 17.16 8.81
CA TYR A 99 17.82 17.87 9.76
C TYR A 99 16.59 18.53 9.11
N HIS A 100 16.72 19.01 7.87
CA HIS A 100 15.63 19.66 7.15
C HIS A 100 14.62 18.63 6.64
N LEU A 101 15.09 17.52 6.06
CA LEU A 101 14.24 16.40 5.66
C LEU A 101 13.57 15.74 6.87
N ARG A 102 14.29 15.52 7.98
CA ARG A 102 13.69 14.97 9.22
C ARG A 102 12.60 15.88 9.78
N ARG A 103 12.82 17.22 9.77
CA ARG A 103 11.81 18.19 10.20
C ARG A 103 10.59 18.23 9.26
N TRP A 104 10.78 18.01 7.96
CA TRP A 104 9.70 17.89 7.00
C TRP A 104 8.92 16.58 7.15
N ALA A 105 9.60 15.45 7.36
CA ALA A 105 8.97 14.17 7.68
C ALA A 105 8.08 14.28 8.94
N LEU A 106 8.56 14.92 10.01
CA LEU A 106 7.75 15.21 11.21
C LEU A 106 6.53 16.12 10.94
N HIS A 107 6.58 16.97 9.91
CA HIS A 107 5.41 17.72 9.47
C HIS A 107 4.41 16.82 8.73
N LEU A 108 4.87 16.01 7.76
CA LEU A 108 4.02 15.07 7.02
C LEU A 108 3.36 14.04 7.94
N HIS A 109 4.10 13.52 8.92
CA HIS A 109 3.61 12.60 9.94
C HIS A 109 2.48 13.18 10.80
N ARG A 110 2.50 14.49 11.08
CA ARG A 110 1.38 15.17 11.73
C ARG A 110 0.13 15.20 10.83
N ILE A 111 0.29 15.32 9.51
CA ILE A 111 -0.84 15.38 8.58
C ILE A 111 -1.67 14.08 8.65
N TRP A 112 -1.09 12.91 8.97
CA TRP A 112 -1.86 11.67 9.17
C TRP A 112 -2.94 11.80 10.24
N ARG A 113 -2.64 12.43 11.37
CA ARG A 113 -3.62 12.72 12.43
C ARG A 113 -4.66 13.72 11.94
N ASP A 114 -4.23 14.77 11.23
CA ASP A 114 -5.12 15.85 10.76
C ASP A 114 -6.03 15.38 9.59
N LEU A 115 -5.67 14.31 8.86
CA LEU A 115 -6.46 13.62 7.81
C LEU A 115 -7.19 12.35 8.28
N CYS A 116 -6.99 11.87 9.51
CA CYS A 116 -7.65 10.63 9.97
C CYS A 116 -9.15 10.85 10.27
N ARG A 117 -9.99 9.98 9.74
CA ARG A 117 -11.46 10.01 9.87
C ARG A 117 -11.97 8.65 10.31
N ARG A 118 -13.18 8.64 10.88
CA ARG A 118 -13.97 7.43 11.14
C ARG A 118 -15.39 7.65 10.64
N VAL A 119 -16.01 6.60 10.09
CA VAL A 119 -17.43 6.63 9.74
C VAL A 119 -18.28 6.57 11.01
N LYS A 120 -19.36 7.35 11.08
CA LYS A 120 -20.31 7.24 12.19
C LYS A 120 -20.96 5.86 12.22
N GLU A 121 -21.19 5.33 13.42
CA GLU A 121 -21.97 4.09 13.65
C GLU A 121 -23.39 4.18 13.04
N ASP A 122 -23.94 5.39 12.97
CA ASP A 122 -25.19 5.75 12.30
C ASP A 122 -25.23 5.26 10.84
N VAL A 123 -24.10 5.27 10.12
CA VAL A 123 -24.00 4.78 8.73
C VAL A 123 -24.05 3.26 8.63
N ARG A 124 -23.66 2.52 9.68
CA ARG A 124 -23.88 1.07 9.76
C ARG A 124 -25.36 0.78 10.00
N ASP A 125 -25.94 1.48 10.97
CA ASP A 125 -27.27 1.17 11.50
C ASP A 125 -28.41 1.69 10.60
N HIS A 126 -28.13 2.72 9.78
CA HIS A 126 -29.04 3.36 8.83
C HIS A 126 -28.40 3.60 7.44
N GLN A 127 -27.70 2.60 6.89
CA GLN A 127 -27.01 2.67 5.60
C GLN A 127 -27.92 3.19 4.45
N GLU A 128 -29.23 3.01 4.53
CA GLU A 128 -30.25 3.55 3.62
C GLU A 128 -30.38 5.09 3.57
N LEU A 129 -29.72 5.81 4.48
CA LEU A 129 -29.68 7.28 4.49
C LEU A 129 -28.39 7.85 3.87
N PHE A 130 -27.42 7.01 3.51
CA PHE A 130 -26.05 7.44 3.22
C PHE A 130 -25.55 6.90 1.89
N SER A 131 -24.97 7.79 1.08
CA SER A 131 -24.19 7.34 -0.08
C SER A 131 -22.80 6.86 0.33
N LEU A 132 -22.28 7.28 1.50
CA LEU A 132 -21.05 6.73 2.10
C LEU A 132 -21.29 5.29 2.57
N LEU A 133 -20.36 4.40 2.23
CA LEU A 133 -20.37 3.00 2.67
C LEU A 133 -19.71 2.89 4.05
N TYR A 134 -20.37 2.21 5.00
CA TYR A 134 -19.79 2.00 6.33
C TYR A 134 -18.52 1.13 6.29
N VAL A 135 -17.50 1.53 7.06
CA VAL A 135 -16.31 0.72 7.38
C VAL A 135 -16.02 0.78 8.89
N PRO A 136 -15.58 -0.33 9.52
CA PRO A 136 -15.52 -0.45 10.97
C PRO A 136 -14.36 0.26 11.67
N HIS A 137 -13.25 0.56 10.99
CA HIS A 137 -12.06 1.18 11.57
C HIS A 137 -11.85 2.62 11.10
N PRO A 138 -11.08 3.43 11.84
CA PRO A 138 -10.53 4.68 11.30
C PRO A 138 -9.69 4.45 10.05
N PHE A 139 -9.61 5.47 9.20
CA PHE A 139 -8.79 5.50 7.98
C PHE A 139 -8.29 6.92 7.73
N VAL A 140 -7.35 7.06 6.80
CA VAL A 140 -6.82 8.36 6.35
C VAL A 140 -7.40 8.66 4.96
N ILE A 141 -7.93 9.87 4.76
CA ILE A 141 -8.45 10.34 3.47
C ILE A 141 -7.31 10.90 2.59
N PRO A 142 -7.46 10.94 1.25
CA PRO A 142 -6.47 11.60 0.39
C PRO A 142 -6.35 13.11 0.67
N GLY A 143 -7.48 13.80 0.86
CA GLY A 143 -7.53 15.23 1.20
C GLY A 143 -8.46 16.04 0.30
N GLY A 144 -8.69 17.31 0.68
CA GLY A 144 -9.52 18.24 -0.10
C GLY A 144 -10.97 17.77 -0.29
N ARG A 145 -11.41 17.62 -1.54
CA ARG A 145 -12.76 17.12 -1.90
C ARG A 145 -12.96 15.63 -1.62
N PHE A 146 -11.88 14.86 -1.47
CA PHE A 146 -11.91 13.42 -1.22
C PHE A 146 -12.06 13.13 0.28
N ARG A 147 -13.20 12.55 0.66
CA ARG A 147 -13.66 12.42 2.06
C ARG A 147 -13.86 10.97 2.49
N GLU A 148 -14.02 10.10 1.52
CA GLU A 148 -14.08 8.65 1.63
C GLU A 148 -12.66 8.06 1.53
N PHE A 149 -12.52 6.76 1.83
CA PHE A 149 -11.32 6.05 1.39
C PHE A 149 -11.33 5.97 -0.14
N TYR A 150 -10.14 6.03 -0.74
CA TYR A 150 -9.90 5.65 -2.13
C TYR A 150 -8.93 4.47 -2.14
N TYR A 151 -9.15 3.51 -3.03
CA TYR A 151 -8.51 2.20 -2.93
C TYR A 151 -7.00 2.28 -3.18
N TRP A 152 -6.56 2.71 -4.37
CA TRP A 152 -5.12 2.66 -4.68
C TRP A 152 -4.31 3.70 -3.88
N ASP A 153 -4.87 4.89 -3.60
CA ASP A 153 -4.34 5.89 -2.67
C ASP A 153 -3.92 5.30 -1.32
N SER A 154 -4.74 4.38 -0.81
CA SER A 154 -4.52 3.72 0.49
C SER A 154 -3.20 2.93 0.54
N TYR A 155 -2.64 2.52 -0.61
CA TYR A 155 -1.35 1.82 -0.65
C TYR A 155 -0.20 2.72 -0.19
N TRP A 156 -0.05 3.90 -0.80
CA TRP A 156 1.02 4.84 -0.44
C TRP A 156 0.78 5.48 0.93
N ILE A 157 -0.49 5.75 1.28
CA ILE A 157 -0.86 6.16 2.64
C ILE A 157 -0.37 5.11 3.66
N LEU A 158 -0.66 3.83 3.43
CA LEU A 158 -0.20 2.74 4.30
C LEU A 158 1.32 2.69 4.41
N LYS A 159 2.07 2.83 3.31
CA LYS A 159 3.54 2.89 3.37
C LYS A 159 4.06 4.04 4.24
N GLY A 160 3.44 5.21 4.14
CA GLY A 160 3.76 6.36 5.01
C GLY A 160 3.36 6.18 6.47
N LEU A 161 2.30 5.39 6.74
CA LEU A 161 1.89 4.99 8.09
C LEU A 161 2.87 3.95 8.69
N LEU A 162 3.35 2.98 7.91
CA LEU A 162 4.35 2.00 8.35
C LEU A 162 5.66 2.67 8.75
N PHE A 163 6.20 3.59 7.94
CA PHE A 163 7.38 4.38 8.34
C PHE A 163 7.09 5.33 9.51
N SER A 164 5.84 5.74 9.70
CA SER A 164 5.38 6.51 10.87
C SER A 164 5.20 5.67 12.15
N GLU A 165 5.50 4.36 12.11
CA GLU A 165 5.28 3.40 13.21
C GLU A 165 3.80 3.20 13.59
N MET A 166 2.87 3.62 12.71
CA MET A 166 1.41 3.57 12.89
C MET A 166 0.81 2.26 12.39
N PHE A 167 1.24 1.15 13.00
CA PHE A 167 0.91 -0.21 12.55
C PHE A 167 -0.57 -0.56 12.76
N ASP A 168 -1.21 -0.12 13.85
CA ASP A 168 -2.62 -0.44 14.11
C ASP A 168 -3.56 0.36 13.18
N THR A 169 -3.19 1.59 12.82
CA THR A 169 -3.89 2.37 11.79
C THR A 169 -3.76 1.70 10.42
N ALA A 170 -2.56 1.25 10.04
CA ALA A 170 -2.35 0.52 8.78
C ALA A 170 -3.17 -0.79 8.73
N LYS A 171 -3.21 -1.55 9.83
CA LYS A 171 -4.02 -2.76 10.00
C LYS A 171 -5.51 -2.47 9.89
N GLY A 172 -5.98 -1.38 10.51
CA GLY A 172 -7.37 -0.90 10.43
C GLY A 172 -7.78 -0.53 9.00
N MET A 173 -6.91 0.16 8.26
CA MET A 173 -7.14 0.48 6.85
C MET A 173 -7.25 -0.79 5.97
N ILE A 174 -6.34 -1.76 6.14
CA ILE A 174 -6.44 -3.06 5.44
C ILE A 174 -7.80 -3.73 5.76
N ARG A 175 -8.19 -3.79 7.04
CA ARG A 175 -9.48 -4.39 7.44
C ARG A 175 -10.69 -3.67 6.84
N ASN A 176 -10.65 -2.36 6.65
CA ASN A 176 -11.71 -1.61 5.98
C ASN A 176 -11.86 -2.00 4.49
N LEU A 177 -10.76 -2.19 3.78
CA LEU A 177 -10.76 -2.63 2.38
C LEU A 177 -11.16 -4.11 2.27
N ALA A 178 -10.65 -4.97 3.16
CA ALA A 178 -11.05 -6.38 3.25
C ALA A 178 -12.54 -6.54 3.59
N TYR A 179 -13.11 -5.67 4.44
CA TYR A 179 -14.55 -5.60 4.73
C TYR A 179 -15.37 -5.27 3.47
N MET A 180 -14.87 -4.40 2.58
CA MET A 180 -15.50 -4.16 1.27
C MET A 180 -15.47 -5.40 0.38
N VAL A 181 -14.34 -6.11 0.31
CA VAL A 181 -14.26 -7.39 -0.41
C VAL A 181 -15.22 -8.43 0.19
N ASP A 182 -15.45 -8.42 1.50
CA ASP A 182 -16.44 -9.32 2.10
C ASP A 182 -17.88 -8.97 1.68
N HIS A 183 -18.28 -7.70 1.79
CA HIS A 183 -19.67 -7.26 1.57
C HIS A 183 -20.05 -7.05 0.10
N HIS A 184 -19.09 -6.73 -0.77
CA HIS A 184 -19.30 -6.36 -2.17
C HIS A 184 -18.54 -7.25 -3.17
N GLY A 185 -17.60 -8.09 -2.71
CA GLY A 185 -16.82 -9.01 -3.54
C GLY A 185 -15.50 -8.44 -4.08
N PHE A 186 -15.33 -7.12 -4.00
CA PHE A 186 -14.13 -6.39 -4.41
C PHE A 186 -14.02 -5.08 -3.61
N VAL A 187 -12.89 -4.37 -3.73
CA VAL A 187 -12.75 -3.02 -3.17
C VAL A 187 -13.25 -1.99 -4.21
N PRO A 188 -14.29 -1.19 -3.93
CA PRO A 188 -14.73 -0.15 -4.86
C PRO A 188 -13.70 0.99 -4.95
N ASN A 189 -13.71 1.73 -6.07
CA ASN A 189 -12.87 2.90 -6.34
C ASN A 189 -12.68 3.81 -5.10
N GLY A 190 -13.80 4.14 -4.46
CA GLY A 190 -13.83 4.69 -3.12
C GLY A 190 -15.09 4.29 -2.36
N GLY A 191 -15.19 4.72 -1.10
CA GLY A 191 -16.25 4.32 -0.16
C GLY A 191 -17.65 4.89 -0.40
N ARG A 192 -18.16 4.91 -1.65
CA ARG A 192 -19.50 5.44 -1.98
C ARG A 192 -20.33 4.45 -2.82
N VAL A 193 -21.65 4.49 -2.66
CA VAL A 193 -22.61 3.65 -3.42
C VAL A 193 -22.46 3.82 -4.93
N TYR A 194 -22.22 5.03 -5.42
CA TYR A 194 -22.01 5.29 -6.86
C TYR A 194 -20.66 4.78 -7.40
N TYR A 195 -19.76 4.28 -6.54
CA TYR A 195 -18.56 3.54 -6.93
C TYR A 195 -18.76 2.02 -6.99
N LEU A 196 -19.89 1.46 -6.54
CA LEU A 196 -20.13 0.00 -6.49
C LEU A 196 -20.23 -0.74 -7.86
N LEU A 197 -19.96 -0.05 -8.97
CA LEU A 197 -19.79 -0.67 -10.30
C LEU A 197 -18.33 -0.75 -10.77
N ARG A 198 -17.40 -0.06 -10.08
CA ARG A 198 -15.99 0.06 -10.50
C ARG A 198 -15.00 -0.02 -9.34
N SER A 199 -13.91 -0.74 -9.58
CA SER A 199 -12.78 -0.91 -8.66
C SER A 199 -11.76 0.24 -8.83
N GLN A 200 -10.52 0.00 -8.43
CA GLN A 200 -9.32 0.77 -8.75
C GLN A 200 -8.12 -0.20 -8.89
N PRO A 201 -6.91 0.26 -9.23
CA PRO A 201 -5.73 -0.60 -9.32
C PRO A 201 -5.54 -1.51 -8.07
N PRO A 202 -5.46 -2.84 -8.22
CA PRO A 202 -5.67 -3.76 -7.11
C PRO A 202 -4.44 -3.93 -6.20
N LEU A 203 -4.32 -3.08 -5.20
CA LEU A 203 -3.15 -3.01 -4.31
C LEU A 203 -3.40 -3.55 -2.88
N LEU A 204 -4.56 -4.13 -2.56
CA LEU A 204 -4.83 -4.68 -1.22
C LEU A 204 -3.89 -5.84 -0.84
N THR A 205 -3.57 -6.71 -1.80
CA THR A 205 -2.60 -7.80 -1.59
C THR A 205 -1.18 -7.25 -1.27
N PRO A 206 -0.64 -6.28 -2.04
CA PRO A 206 0.55 -5.50 -1.68
C PRO A 206 0.47 -4.77 -0.33
N MET A 207 -0.68 -4.21 0.06
CA MET A 207 -0.85 -3.58 1.38
C MET A 207 -0.62 -4.58 2.53
N VAL A 208 -1.18 -5.79 2.43
CA VAL A 208 -0.96 -6.86 3.42
C VAL A 208 0.50 -7.32 3.42
N TYR A 209 1.14 -7.37 2.25
CA TYR A 209 2.55 -7.77 2.13
C TYR A 209 3.50 -6.77 2.79
N GLU A 210 3.34 -5.48 2.52
CA GLU A 210 4.10 -4.40 3.16
C GLU A 210 3.86 -4.37 4.68
N TYR A 211 2.61 -4.54 5.13
CA TYR A 211 2.29 -4.66 6.56
C TYR A 211 2.96 -5.88 7.21
N TYR A 212 2.96 -7.04 6.55
CA TYR A 212 3.60 -8.25 7.05
C TYR A 212 5.13 -8.11 7.12
N LEU A 213 5.78 -7.51 6.11
CA LEU A 213 7.22 -7.23 6.16
C LEU A 213 7.61 -6.30 7.32
N ALA A 214 6.76 -5.32 7.64
CA ALA A 214 7.02 -4.38 8.72
C ALA A 214 6.76 -4.94 10.13
N THR A 215 5.89 -5.94 10.28
CA THR A 215 5.39 -6.39 11.60
C THR A 215 5.66 -7.86 11.93
N GLY A 216 5.76 -8.74 10.93
CA GLY A 216 5.79 -10.20 11.09
C GLY A 216 4.46 -10.82 11.53
N ASP A 217 3.35 -10.08 11.47
CA ASP A 217 2.03 -10.53 11.96
C ASP A 217 1.37 -11.56 11.03
N LEU A 218 1.76 -12.82 11.22
CA LEU A 218 1.21 -13.96 10.49
C LEU A 218 -0.25 -14.27 10.85
N GLU A 219 -0.70 -13.97 12.07
CA GLU A 219 -2.10 -14.20 12.46
C GLU A 219 -3.03 -13.31 11.64
N PHE A 220 -2.65 -12.05 11.40
CA PHE A 220 -3.38 -11.15 10.53
C PHE A 220 -3.32 -11.52 9.05
N VAL A 221 -2.18 -12.01 8.55
CA VAL A 221 -2.11 -12.55 7.18
C VAL A 221 -3.10 -13.71 7.01
N GLN A 222 -3.19 -14.61 7.99
CA GLN A 222 -4.15 -15.72 7.96
C GLN A 222 -5.62 -15.27 8.09
N GLU A 223 -5.88 -14.17 8.81
CA GLU A 223 -7.20 -13.53 8.89
C GLU A 223 -7.69 -13.03 7.53
N VAL A 224 -6.84 -12.33 6.77
CA VAL A 224 -7.26 -11.63 5.54
C VAL A 224 -7.04 -12.41 4.24
N LEU A 225 -6.17 -13.44 4.23
CA LEU A 225 -5.83 -14.22 3.02
C LEU A 225 -7.03 -14.75 2.22
N PRO A 226 -8.14 -15.25 2.84
CA PRO A 226 -9.33 -15.66 2.09
C PRO A 226 -10.02 -14.51 1.33
N LEU A 227 -9.90 -13.28 1.84
CA LEU A 227 -10.46 -12.08 1.22
C LEU A 227 -9.54 -11.57 0.10
N LEU A 228 -8.22 -11.69 0.25
CA LEU A 228 -7.28 -11.42 -0.85
C LEU A 228 -7.52 -12.36 -2.05
N GLU A 229 -7.78 -13.63 -1.79
CA GLU A 229 -8.17 -14.59 -2.83
C GLU A 229 -9.52 -14.22 -3.48
N LYS A 230 -10.53 -13.86 -2.68
CA LYS A 230 -11.86 -13.44 -3.16
C LYS A 230 -11.78 -12.20 -4.07
N GLU A 231 -10.91 -11.23 -3.78
CA GLU A 231 -10.67 -10.11 -4.68
C GLU A 231 -9.96 -10.55 -5.97
N TYR A 232 -8.94 -11.41 -5.88
CA TYR A 232 -8.27 -11.96 -7.06
C TYR A 232 -9.26 -12.69 -7.99
N GLU A 233 -10.19 -13.45 -7.41
CA GLU A 233 -11.29 -14.10 -8.14
C GLU A 233 -12.24 -13.09 -8.80
N PHE A 234 -12.49 -11.90 -8.21
CA PHE A 234 -13.24 -10.83 -8.89
C PHE A 234 -12.53 -10.38 -10.17
N TRP A 235 -11.21 -10.17 -10.15
CA TRP A 235 -10.46 -9.77 -11.35
C TRP A 235 -10.47 -10.89 -12.42
N GLU A 236 -10.27 -12.14 -12.03
CA GLU A 236 -10.39 -13.29 -12.94
C GLU A 236 -11.79 -13.42 -13.57
N THR A 237 -12.86 -13.08 -12.85
CA THR A 237 -14.24 -13.30 -13.31
C THR A 237 -14.92 -12.09 -13.97
N HIS A 238 -14.55 -10.87 -13.60
CA HIS A 238 -15.23 -9.64 -14.04
C HIS A 238 -14.36 -8.69 -14.90
N ARG A 239 -13.04 -8.91 -14.95
CA ARG A 239 -12.09 -8.02 -15.66
C ARG A 239 -11.13 -8.74 -16.58
N SER A 240 -11.02 -10.07 -16.50
CA SER A 240 -10.31 -10.86 -17.51
C SER A 240 -11.05 -10.94 -18.85
N GLN A 241 -10.33 -11.36 -19.88
CA GLN A 241 -10.79 -11.90 -21.17
C GLN A 241 -9.77 -12.95 -21.63
N ILE A 242 -10.12 -13.75 -22.65
CA ILE A 242 -9.16 -14.64 -23.34
C ILE A 242 -8.64 -13.94 -24.60
N TYR A 243 -7.32 -13.93 -24.79
CA TYR A 243 -6.68 -13.58 -26.06
C TYR A 243 -6.72 -14.77 -27.01
N HIS A 244 -7.30 -14.55 -28.19
CA HIS A 244 -7.34 -15.51 -29.27
C HIS A 244 -6.31 -15.13 -30.34
N ASP A 245 -5.54 -16.11 -30.77
CA ASP A 245 -4.63 -16.00 -31.90
C ASP A 245 -5.35 -15.41 -33.15
N PRO A 246 -4.88 -14.30 -33.74
CA PRO A 246 -5.62 -13.63 -34.81
C PRO A 246 -5.88 -14.48 -36.06
N GLU A 247 -4.99 -15.44 -36.38
CA GLU A 247 -5.11 -16.27 -37.59
C GLU A 247 -5.86 -17.58 -37.32
N THR A 248 -5.42 -18.32 -36.29
CA THR A 248 -5.90 -19.68 -35.97
C THR A 248 -7.11 -19.68 -35.02
N LYS A 249 -7.45 -18.55 -34.40
CA LYS A 249 -8.50 -18.36 -33.38
C LYS A 249 -8.32 -19.20 -32.10
N LYS A 250 -7.17 -19.86 -31.95
CA LYS A 250 -6.80 -20.64 -30.78
C LYS A 250 -6.71 -19.74 -29.54
N GLU A 251 -7.28 -20.18 -28.44
CA GLU A 251 -7.07 -19.56 -27.13
C GLU A 251 -5.59 -19.66 -26.74
N LEU A 252 -4.93 -18.52 -26.52
CA LEU A 252 -3.51 -18.47 -26.14
C LEU A 252 -3.34 -18.25 -24.64
N PHE A 253 -3.92 -17.16 -24.13
CA PHE A 253 -3.74 -16.70 -22.75
C PHE A 253 -4.85 -15.75 -22.29
N SER A 254 -4.82 -15.39 -21.00
CA SER A 254 -5.73 -14.43 -20.38
C SER A 254 -5.14 -13.01 -20.45
N TYR A 255 -5.98 -11.99 -20.39
CA TYR A 255 -5.54 -10.61 -20.12
C TYR A 255 -6.59 -9.88 -19.30
N PHE A 256 -6.15 -8.89 -18.53
CA PHE A 256 -6.98 -8.09 -17.64
C PHE A 256 -7.18 -6.68 -18.21
N GLN A 257 -8.39 -6.17 -18.08
CA GLN A 257 -8.79 -4.86 -18.62
C GLN A 257 -9.81 -4.20 -17.68
N TYR A 258 -9.64 -2.89 -17.44
CA TYR A 258 -10.66 -2.05 -16.81
C TYR A 258 -11.87 -1.94 -17.75
N ARG A 259 -13.00 -2.51 -17.33
CA ARG A 259 -14.19 -2.70 -18.19
C ARG A 259 -15.46 -2.59 -17.35
N VAL A 260 -15.77 -1.37 -16.96
CA VAL A 260 -17.01 -0.98 -16.29
C VAL A 260 -18.13 -0.93 -17.31
N ASN A 261 -19.31 -1.45 -16.95
CA ASN A 261 -20.52 -1.40 -17.78
C ASN A 261 -21.46 -0.34 -17.19
N MET A 262 -21.59 0.79 -17.86
CA MET A 262 -22.46 1.90 -17.47
C MET A 262 -23.62 2.08 -18.46
N LYS A 263 -24.78 2.46 -17.92
CA LYS A 263 -25.95 2.88 -18.71
C LYS A 263 -26.38 4.32 -18.44
N THR A 264 -25.57 5.04 -17.66
CA THR A 264 -25.82 6.39 -17.16
C THR A 264 -24.48 7.10 -16.99
N PRO A 265 -24.44 8.45 -16.95
CA PRO A 265 -23.24 9.18 -16.57
C PRO A 265 -22.73 8.81 -15.16
N ARG A 266 -21.45 9.07 -14.87
CA ARG A 266 -20.88 9.04 -13.52
C ARG A 266 -21.65 10.03 -12.62
N PRO A 267 -22.25 9.62 -11.50
CA PRO A 267 -23.06 10.54 -10.68
C PRO A 267 -22.25 11.69 -10.05
N GLU A 268 -20.97 11.46 -9.76
CA GLU A 268 -20.07 12.47 -9.21
C GLU A 268 -19.59 13.52 -10.23
N SER A 269 -19.79 13.26 -11.53
CA SER A 269 -19.39 14.12 -12.66
C SER A 269 -20.48 14.11 -13.73
N TYR A 270 -21.74 14.18 -13.30
CA TYR A 270 -22.92 13.91 -14.12
C TYR A 270 -23.04 14.83 -15.33
N ARG A 271 -22.81 16.13 -15.16
CA ARG A 271 -23.03 17.12 -16.24
C ARG A 271 -21.90 17.06 -17.25
N GLU A 272 -20.71 16.78 -16.75
CA GLU A 272 -19.46 16.63 -17.47
C GLU A 272 -19.55 15.39 -18.39
N ASP A 273 -20.05 14.27 -17.87
CA ASP A 273 -20.36 13.06 -18.65
C ASP A 273 -21.56 13.22 -19.61
N MET A 274 -22.51 14.11 -19.32
CA MET A 274 -23.65 14.43 -20.20
C MET A 274 -23.24 15.33 -21.38
N GLU A 275 -22.30 16.26 -21.18
CA GLU A 275 -21.75 17.13 -22.24
C GLU A 275 -20.94 16.33 -23.27
N LEU A 276 -20.29 15.24 -22.87
CA LEU A 276 -19.58 14.33 -23.80
C LEU A 276 -20.53 13.62 -24.77
N VAL A 277 -21.72 13.23 -24.31
CA VAL A 277 -22.68 12.43 -25.09
C VAL A 277 -23.72 13.22 -25.88
N LYS A 278 -23.79 14.55 -25.69
CA LYS A 278 -24.84 15.40 -26.27
C LYS A 278 -24.97 15.35 -27.80
N ASP A 279 -23.87 15.03 -28.48
CA ASP A 279 -23.76 15.01 -29.94
C ASP A 279 -23.91 13.58 -30.51
N LEU A 280 -24.14 12.56 -29.66
CA LEU A 280 -24.31 11.16 -30.05
C LEU A 280 -25.79 10.83 -30.29
N GLU A 281 -26.11 10.11 -31.36
CA GLU A 281 -27.51 9.87 -31.76
C GLU A 281 -28.15 8.69 -31.00
N THR A 282 -27.46 7.56 -30.86
CA THR A 282 -28.01 6.31 -30.33
C THR A 282 -27.70 6.07 -28.84
N ASP A 283 -28.56 5.31 -28.16
CA ASP A 283 -28.32 4.96 -26.75
C ASP A 283 -27.08 4.07 -26.57
N ASP A 284 -26.76 3.20 -27.54
CA ASP A 284 -25.60 2.33 -27.45
C ASP A 284 -24.27 3.09 -27.55
N GLU A 285 -24.20 4.16 -28.35
CA GLU A 285 -23.06 5.09 -28.35
C GLU A 285 -22.92 5.81 -27.00
N ARG A 286 -24.04 6.22 -26.37
CA ARG A 286 -24.05 6.86 -25.04
C ARG A 286 -23.60 5.89 -23.95
N HIS A 287 -24.13 4.66 -23.94
CA HIS A 287 -23.72 3.59 -23.03
C HIS A 287 -22.22 3.26 -23.17
N LEU A 288 -21.71 3.20 -24.41
CA LEU A 288 -20.30 2.94 -24.68
C LEU A 288 -19.41 4.11 -24.20
N MET A 289 -19.81 5.36 -24.44
CA MET A 289 -19.10 6.55 -23.94
C MET A 289 -19.00 6.53 -22.40
N TRP A 290 -20.14 6.40 -21.69
CA TRP A 290 -20.14 6.34 -20.23
C TRP A 290 -19.37 5.13 -19.67
N SER A 291 -19.40 3.98 -20.37
CA SER A 291 -18.64 2.79 -19.99
C SER A 291 -17.12 3.02 -20.12
N ASN A 292 -16.67 3.70 -21.18
CA ASN A 292 -15.26 4.09 -21.34
C ASN A 292 -14.83 5.11 -20.28
N VAL A 293 -15.62 6.15 -20.06
CA VAL A 293 -15.38 7.20 -19.05
C VAL A 293 -15.29 6.63 -17.64
N ALA A 294 -16.22 5.75 -17.24
CA ALA A 294 -16.17 5.08 -15.94
C ALA A 294 -15.05 4.03 -15.84
N SER A 295 -14.63 3.43 -16.96
CA SER A 295 -13.45 2.55 -17.00
C SER A 295 -12.15 3.33 -16.86
N ALA A 296 -12.07 4.56 -17.39
CA ALA A 296 -10.93 5.45 -17.12
C ALA A 296 -10.85 5.82 -15.62
N ALA A 297 -11.97 6.10 -14.96
CA ALA A 297 -12.00 6.27 -13.51
C ALA A 297 -11.61 4.98 -12.74
N GLU A 298 -11.92 3.79 -13.28
CA GLU A 298 -11.44 2.52 -12.73
C GLU A 298 -9.92 2.33 -12.86
N THR A 299 -9.28 2.94 -13.87
CA THR A 299 -7.81 2.91 -14.00
C THR A 299 -7.08 3.77 -12.95
N GLY A 300 -7.79 4.71 -12.30
CA GLY A 300 -7.21 5.80 -11.52
C GLY A 300 -6.59 6.94 -12.37
N TRP A 301 -6.58 6.80 -13.70
CA TRP A 301 -6.06 7.78 -14.66
C TRP A 301 -7.21 8.49 -15.41
N ASP A 302 -8.19 9.02 -14.69
CA ASP A 302 -9.26 9.89 -15.20
C ASP A 302 -8.80 11.37 -15.23
N PHE A 303 -8.41 11.95 -16.37
CA PHE A 303 -8.23 11.36 -17.70
C PHE A 303 -6.81 11.59 -18.22
N SER A 304 -6.46 10.87 -19.28
CA SER A 304 -5.17 10.88 -19.98
C SER A 304 -5.41 10.64 -21.46
N THR A 305 -4.56 11.18 -22.34
CA THR A 305 -4.55 10.78 -23.75
C THR A 305 -4.27 9.30 -23.95
N ARG A 306 -3.73 8.59 -22.94
CA ARG A 306 -3.54 7.13 -22.92
C ARG A 306 -4.81 6.35 -23.31
N TRP A 307 -5.97 6.89 -22.98
CA TRP A 307 -7.28 6.27 -23.24
C TRP A 307 -7.98 6.78 -24.49
N PHE A 308 -7.40 7.75 -25.20
CA PHE A 308 -8.01 8.43 -26.35
C PHE A 308 -7.45 7.86 -27.67
N ALA A 309 -7.94 8.31 -28.82
CA ALA A 309 -7.32 7.99 -30.10
C ALA A 309 -5.86 8.48 -30.15
N GLN A 310 -4.92 7.59 -30.48
CA GLN A 310 -3.49 7.92 -30.68
C GLN A 310 -3.19 8.43 -32.11
N SER A 311 -4.19 8.54 -32.98
CA SER A 311 -4.02 9.04 -34.35
C SER A 311 -5.34 9.55 -34.96
N GLY A 312 -5.25 10.20 -36.13
CA GLY A 312 -6.42 10.70 -36.87
C GLY A 312 -6.95 12.06 -36.39
N PRO A 313 -8.09 12.53 -36.92
CA PRO A 313 -8.60 13.88 -36.64
C PRO A 313 -9.04 14.12 -35.19
N ALA A 314 -9.39 13.06 -34.46
CA ALA A 314 -9.77 13.11 -33.05
C ALA A 314 -8.63 12.69 -32.10
N MET A 315 -7.38 12.68 -32.59
CA MET A 315 -6.22 12.33 -31.76
C MET A 315 -6.16 13.20 -30.51
N HIS A 316 -6.05 12.56 -29.35
CA HIS A 316 -6.02 13.22 -28.03
C HIS A 316 -7.29 14.01 -27.65
N ASP A 317 -8.40 13.91 -28.39
CA ASP A 317 -9.71 14.45 -28.00
C ASP A 317 -10.39 13.50 -27.00
N MET A 318 -10.93 14.04 -25.90
CA MET A 318 -11.67 13.26 -24.90
C MET A 318 -12.92 12.58 -25.48
N LYS A 319 -13.53 13.12 -26.55
CA LYS A 319 -14.62 12.47 -27.28
C LYS A 319 -14.21 11.22 -28.04
N SER A 320 -12.92 10.90 -28.09
CA SER A 320 -12.38 9.66 -28.67
C SER A 320 -11.99 8.59 -27.62
N ILE A 321 -12.43 8.75 -26.37
CA ILE A 321 -12.12 7.85 -25.27
C ILE A 321 -12.60 6.41 -25.54
N ARG A 322 -11.65 5.47 -25.42
CA ARG A 322 -11.73 4.07 -25.87
C ARG A 322 -11.07 3.10 -24.88
N THR A 323 -11.06 3.42 -23.59
CA THR A 323 -10.48 2.61 -22.50
C THR A 323 -10.84 1.11 -22.58
N THR A 324 -12.08 0.75 -22.93
CA THR A 324 -12.52 -0.65 -23.06
C THR A 324 -12.02 -1.37 -24.33
N SER A 325 -11.29 -0.67 -25.21
CA SER A 325 -10.51 -1.25 -26.32
C SER A 325 -9.01 -1.35 -26.01
N ILE A 326 -8.56 -0.87 -24.84
CA ILE A 326 -7.15 -0.91 -24.42
C ILE A 326 -6.94 -1.98 -23.35
N VAL A 327 -5.87 -2.77 -23.47
CA VAL A 327 -5.39 -3.68 -22.42
C VAL A 327 -4.28 -2.98 -21.64
N PRO A 328 -4.48 -2.64 -20.35
CA PRO A 328 -3.54 -1.82 -19.60
C PRO A 328 -2.32 -2.61 -19.10
N VAL A 329 -1.12 -2.15 -19.42
CA VAL A 329 0.16 -2.75 -19.03
C VAL A 329 0.35 -2.81 -17.50
N ASP A 330 -0.15 -1.80 -16.80
CA ASP A 330 -0.07 -1.65 -15.35
C ASP A 330 -1.08 -2.55 -14.62
N LEU A 331 -2.32 -2.68 -15.11
CA LEU A 331 -3.28 -3.64 -14.53
C LEU A 331 -2.76 -5.07 -14.57
N ASN A 332 -2.21 -5.51 -15.70
CA ASN A 332 -1.67 -6.86 -15.85
C ASN A 332 -0.44 -7.05 -14.95
N ALA A 333 0.41 -6.03 -14.80
CA ALA A 333 1.49 -6.02 -13.80
C ALA A 333 0.98 -6.13 -12.34
N PHE A 334 -0.10 -5.43 -11.98
CA PHE A 334 -0.69 -5.51 -10.63
C PHE A 334 -1.29 -6.89 -10.32
N VAL A 335 -2.05 -7.47 -11.27
CA VAL A 335 -2.56 -8.84 -11.11
C VAL A 335 -1.43 -9.87 -11.01
N CYS A 336 -0.34 -9.67 -11.78
CA CYS A 336 0.85 -10.52 -11.74
C CYS A 336 1.56 -10.50 -10.36
N VAL A 337 1.82 -9.32 -9.79
CA VAL A 337 2.45 -9.24 -8.46
C VAL A 337 1.51 -9.76 -7.35
N ASN A 338 0.19 -9.59 -7.50
CA ASN A 338 -0.80 -10.18 -6.59
C ASN A 338 -0.75 -11.71 -6.62
N ALA A 339 -0.62 -12.32 -7.81
CA ALA A 339 -0.46 -13.77 -7.92
C ALA A 339 0.80 -14.28 -7.20
N ARG A 340 1.93 -13.57 -7.36
CA ARG A 340 3.19 -13.88 -6.70
C ARG A 340 3.08 -13.81 -5.16
N ILE A 341 2.51 -12.73 -4.64
CA ILE A 341 2.33 -12.51 -3.19
C ILE A 341 1.37 -13.54 -2.59
N LEU A 342 0.25 -13.85 -3.27
CA LEU A 342 -0.69 -14.89 -2.83
C LEU A 342 -0.01 -16.27 -2.77
N GLY A 343 0.86 -16.59 -3.73
CA GLY A 343 1.72 -17.77 -3.68
C GLY A 343 2.56 -17.83 -2.41
N SER A 344 3.25 -16.75 -2.07
CA SER A 344 4.07 -16.64 -0.85
C SER A 344 3.24 -16.75 0.44
N PHE A 345 2.09 -16.07 0.53
CA PHE A 345 1.21 -16.17 1.70
C PHE A 345 0.66 -17.60 1.89
N TYR A 346 0.33 -18.30 0.80
CA TYR A 346 -0.09 -19.69 0.88
C TYR A 346 1.04 -20.66 1.22
N GLU A 347 2.31 -20.32 0.95
CA GLU A 347 3.46 -21.09 1.43
C GLU A 347 3.59 -20.96 2.95
N ILE A 348 3.55 -19.73 3.48
CA ILE A 348 3.65 -19.46 4.92
C ILE A 348 2.43 -20.05 5.67
N ALA A 349 1.25 -20.06 5.04
CA ALA A 349 0.04 -20.73 5.55
C ALA A 349 0.04 -22.27 5.40
N GLY A 350 1.08 -22.88 4.83
CA GLY A 350 1.21 -24.33 4.72
C GLY A 350 0.25 -24.99 3.71
N ARG A 351 -0.09 -24.29 2.61
CA ARG A 351 -1.08 -24.69 1.61
C ARG A 351 -0.46 -24.96 0.23
N PRO A 352 0.30 -26.06 0.05
CA PRO A 352 1.04 -26.35 -1.19
C PRO A 352 0.13 -26.48 -2.42
N ASP A 353 -1.14 -26.87 -2.22
CA ASP A 353 -2.16 -26.91 -3.27
C ASP A 353 -2.42 -25.51 -3.88
N LYS A 354 -2.46 -24.47 -3.04
CA LYS A 354 -2.62 -23.08 -3.43
C LYS A 354 -1.31 -22.46 -3.92
N VAL A 355 -0.17 -22.77 -3.29
CA VAL A 355 1.17 -22.35 -3.76
C VAL A 355 1.36 -22.73 -5.23
N HIS A 356 1.15 -24.00 -5.58
CA HIS A 356 1.29 -24.44 -6.96
C HIS A 356 0.27 -23.82 -7.92
N ALA A 357 -0.93 -23.44 -7.44
CA ALA A 357 -1.92 -22.74 -8.25
C ALA A 357 -1.50 -21.29 -8.56
N TYR A 358 -1.01 -20.57 -7.54
CA TYR A 358 -0.59 -19.17 -7.68
C TYR A 358 0.76 -19.01 -8.37
N GLN A 359 1.72 -19.94 -8.20
CA GLN A 359 2.92 -19.96 -9.04
C GLN A 359 2.56 -20.10 -10.52
N ARG A 360 1.64 -21.02 -10.88
CA ARG A 360 1.19 -21.15 -12.28
C ARG A 360 0.54 -19.87 -12.82
N ARG A 361 -0.19 -19.12 -11.99
CA ARG A 361 -0.73 -17.80 -12.36
C ARG A 361 0.38 -16.76 -12.58
N TYR A 362 1.41 -16.73 -11.74
CA TYR A 362 2.57 -15.84 -11.91
C TYR A 362 3.39 -16.16 -13.17
N GLU A 363 3.74 -17.44 -13.40
CA GLU A 363 4.42 -17.86 -14.63
C GLU A 363 3.60 -17.55 -15.89
N ARG A 364 2.27 -17.70 -15.81
CA ARG A 364 1.35 -17.36 -16.88
C ARG A 364 1.30 -15.85 -17.14
N ALA A 365 1.25 -15.03 -16.09
CA ALA A 365 1.26 -13.58 -16.20
C ALA A 365 2.60 -13.05 -16.76
N LYS A 366 3.74 -13.63 -16.39
CA LYS A 366 5.05 -13.32 -17.02
C LYS A 366 5.04 -13.59 -18.53
N LEU A 367 4.42 -14.67 -18.98
CA LEU A 367 4.23 -14.96 -20.42
C LEU A 367 3.27 -13.96 -21.07
N GLU A 368 2.14 -13.63 -20.42
CA GLU A 368 1.15 -12.65 -20.91
C GLU A 368 1.78 -11.26 -21.10
N MET A 369 2.61 -10.79 -20.16
CA MET A 369 3.39 -9.56 -20.31
C MET A 369 4.39 -9.61 -21.47
N LYS A 370 5.01 -10.77 -21.73
CA LYS A 370 6.00 -10.94 -22.80
C LYS A 370 5.38 -11.01 -24.19
N GLU A 371 4.24 -11.67 -24.34
CA GLU A 371 3.60 -11.88 -25.65
C GLU A 371 2.66 -10.74 -26.06
N LEU A 372 1.99 -10.06 -25.11
CA LEU A 372 0.98 -9.03 -25.40
C LEU A 372 1.49 -7.59 -25.25
N HIS A 373 2.46 -7.35 -24.36
CA HIS A 373 2.85 -5.98 -23.97
C HIS A 373 4.29 -5.61 -24.33
N TRP A 374 5.23 -6.56 -24.34
CA TRP A 374 6.65 -6.27 -24.53
C TRP A 374 7.01 -5.95 -25.99
N ASN A 375 7.67 -4.82 -26.20
CA ASN A 375 8.23 -4.43 -27.49
C ASN A 375 9.76 -4.62 -27.48
N GLU A 376 10.24 -5.66 -28.15
CA GLU A 376 11.68 -6.02 -28.20
C GLU A 376 12.55 -4.98 -28.94
N THR A 377 11.97 -4.14 -29.81
CA THR A 377 12.70 -3.06 -30.50
C THR A 377 12.92 -1.86 -29.58
N ASP A 378 11.92 -1.53 -28.76
CA ASP A 378 11.97 -0.39 -27.85
C ASP A 378 12.58 -0.73 -26.49
N GLY A 379 12.43 -1.96 -26.02
CA GLY A 379 12.90 -2.39 -24.70
C GLY A 379 11.98 -2.00 -23.56
N ILE A 380 10.66 -1.94 -23.82
CA ILE A 380 9.63 -1.48 -22.89
C ILE A 380 8.32 -2.26 -23.08
N TRP A 381 7.41 -2.19 -22.11
CA TRP A 381 6.04 -2.71 -22.25
C TRP A 381 5.04 -1.60 -22.59
N TYR A 382 4.26 -1.78 -23.65
CA TYR A 382 3.17 -0.87 -24.04
C TYR A 382 1.80 -1.40 -23.63
N ASP A 383 0.80 -0.52 -23.57
CA ASP A 383 -0.61 -0.94 -23.61
C ASP A 383 -0.93 -1.55 -24.98
N TYR A 384 -1.85 -2.51 -25.06
CA TYR A 384 -2.23 -3.17 -26.31
C TYR A 384 -3.67 -2.81 -26.71
N ASP A 385 -3.88 -2.27 -27.91
CA ASP A 385 -5.22 -1.98 -28.43
C ASP A 385 -5.78 -3.22 -29.16
N ILE A 386 -6.87 -3.79 -28.62
CA ILE A 386 -7.49 -5.03 -29.14
C ILE A 386 -8.37 -4.82 -30.38
N GLU A 387 -8.68 -3.58 -30.75
CA GLU A 387 -9.45 -3.26 -31.95
C GLU A 387 -8.53 -3.10 -33.17
N PHE A 388 -7.36 -2.48 -32.96
CA PHE A 388 -6.32 -2.34 -33.99
C PHE A 388 -5.33 -3.53 -34.02
N GLY A 389 -5.23 -4.30 -32.94
CA GLY A 389 -4.32 -5.45 -32.82
C GLY A 389 -2.85 -5.06 -32.62
N THR A 390 -2.60 -3.91 -31.99
CA THR A 390 -1.27 -3.27 -31.95
C THR A 390 -0.95 -2.62 -30.61
N HIS A 391 0.35 -2.57 -30.26
CA HIS A 391 0.86 -1.73 -29.18
C HIS A 391 0.52 -0.25 -29.38
N SER A 392 0.12 0.42 -28.30
CA SER A 392 0.10 1.88 -28.19
C SER A 392 1.54 2.36 -27.96
N ASN A 393 2.31 2.51 -29.05
CA ASN A 393 3.74 2.87 -29.03
C ASN A 393 3.99 4.36 -28.66
N THR A 394 3.48 4.79 -27.51
CA THR A 394 3.60 6.15 -26.96
C THR A 394 4.02 6.04 -25.50
N TYR A 395 4.98 6.87 -25.07
CA TYR A 395 5.40 6.88 -23.66
C TYR A 395 4.28 7.39 -22.73
N TYR A 396 3.92 6.52 -21.78
CA TYR A 396 3.23 6.80 -20.53
C TYR A 396 4.03 6.17 -19.37
N VAL A 397 4.09 6.81 -18.21
CA VAL A 397 4.92 6.33 -17.08
C VAL A 397 4.50 4.93 -16.56
N SER A 398 3.28 4.49 -16.86
CA SER A 398 2.78 3.13 -16.66
C SER A 398 3.57 2.05 -17.42
N ASN A 399 4.23 2.39 -18.54
CA ASN A 399 5.02 1.46 -19.34
C ASN A 399 6.18 0.79 -18.55
N ALA A 400 6.61 1.40 -17.44
CA ALA A 400 7.62 0.87 -16.52
C ALA A 400 7.03 0.20 -15.26
N ALA A 401 5.70 0.14 -15.09
CA ALA A 401 5.07 -0.57 -13.96
C ALA A 401 5.39 -2.08 -13.87
N PRO A 402 5.63 -2.83 -14.98
CA PRO A 402 6.05 -4.23 -14.88
C PRO A 402 7.42 -4.43 -14.23
N LEU A 403 8.31 -3.43 -14.28
CA LEU A 403 9.59 -3.44 -13.58
C LEU A 403 9.38 -3.45 -12.05
N TYR A 404 8.46 -2.63 -11.55
CA TYR A 404 8.04 -2.60 -10.14
C TYR A 404 7.37 -3.91 -9.70
N ALA A 405 6.48 -4.46 -10.53
CA ALA A 405 5.80 -5.73 -10.25
C ALA A 405 6.75 -6.96 -10.30
N LYS A 406 7.93 -6.81 -10.92
CA LYS A 406 8.80 -7.90 -11.38
C LYS A 406 8.03 -8.94 -12.20
N CYS A 407 7.19 -8.46 -13.12
CA CYS A 407 6.43 -9.32 -14.03
C CYS A 407 7.17 -9.55 -15.35
N TYR A 408 8.38 -10.06 -15.23
CA TYR A 408 9.27 -10.47 -16.31
C TYR A 408 10.11 -11.65 -15.83
N ASP A 409 10.96 -12.23 -16.68
CA ASP A 409 11.75 -13.41 -16.30
C ASP A 409 12.69 -13.08 -15.13
N ASP A 410 12.67 -13.92 -14.07
CA ASP A 410 13.35 -13.59 -12.81
C ASP A 410 14.89 -13.58 -12.98
N GLU A 411 15.44 -14.29 -13.97
CA GLU A 411 16.88 -14.32 -14.28
C GLU A 411 17.32 -13.24 -15.31
N ASP A 412 16.45 -12.28 -15.68
CA ASP A 412 16.72 -11.30 -16.75
C ASP A 412 17.26 -9.94 -16.25
N ASP A 413 18.59 -9.85 -16.13
CA ASP A 413 19.36 -8.62 -15.89
C ASP A 413 19.31 -7.61 -17.08
N VAL A 414 18.87 -8.05 -18.27
CA VAL A 414 18.92 -7.25 -19.51
C VAL A 414 17.69 -6.36 -19.65
N THR A 415 16.51 -6.87 -19.32
CA THR A 415 15.23 -6.14 -19.40
C THR A 415 15.24 -4.84 -18.58
N PRO A 416 15.67 -4.79 -17.31
CA PRO A 416 15.79 -3.54 -16.57
C PRO A 416 16.73 -2.51 -17.22
N ARG A 417 17.80 -2.96 -17.89
CA ARG A 417 18.74 -2.09 -18.62
C ARG A 417 18.16 -1.60 -19.96
N LYS A 418 17.35 -2.40 -20.64
CA LYS A 418 16.54 -1.98 -21.80
C LYS A 418 15.55 -0.88 -21.40
N VAL A 419 14.81 -1.06 -20.30
CA VAL A 419 13.86 -0.07 -19.77
C VAL A 419 14.57 1.26 -19.44
N TYR A 420 15.75 1.22 -18.83
CA TYR A 420 16.56 2.44 -18.63
C TYR A 420 16.91 3.12 -19.96
N ALA A 421 17.44 2.36 -20.92
CA ALA A 421 17.87 2.89 -22.22
C ALA A 421 16.70 3.51 -23.01
N TYR A 422 15.49 2.94 -22.89
CA TYR A 422 14.27 3.51 -23.44
C TYR A 422 13.94 4.87 -22.82
N LEU A 423 13.89 4.98 -21.48
CA LEU A 423 13.58 6.24 -20.79
C LEU A 423 14.65 7.32 -21.04
N GLU A 424 15.90 6.93 -21.24
CA GLU A 424 16.99 7.83 -21.64
C GLU A 424 16.79 8.33 -23.08
N ARG A 425 16.49 7.42 -24.03
CA ARG A 425 16.30 7.69 -25.46
C ARG A 425 15.09 8.58 -25.76
N GLU A 426 13.96 8.33 -25.10
CA GLU A 426 12.76 9.17 -25.20
C GLU A 426 12.90 10.52 -24.46
N GLY A 427 14.05 10.77 -23.82
CA GLY A 427 14.35 12.03 -23.12
C GLY A 427 13.62 12.19 -21.80
N VAL A 428 12.89 11.18 -21.32
CA VAL A 428 12.14 11.20 -20.05
C VAL A 428 13.09 11.47 -18.87
N LEU A 429 14.29 10.87 -18.88
CA LEU A 429 15.31 11.11 -17.85
C LEU A 429 15.94 12.51 -17.89
N SER A 430 15.63 13.35 -18.89
CA SER A 430 16.06 14.76 -18.92
C SER A 430 15.18 15.68 -18.06
N PHE A 431 14.06 15.20 -17.53
CA PHE A 431 13.16 15.98 -16.68
C PHE A 431 13.69 16.06 -15.23
N THR A 432 14.48 17.09 -14.95
CA THR A 432 15.18 17.31 -13.66
C THR A 432 14.28 17.53 -12.44
N LYS A 433 12.97 17.63 -12.63
CA LYS A 433 11.96 17.76 -11.56
C LYS A 433 11.30 16.43 -11.16
N GLY A 434 11.28 15.43 -12.05
CA GLY A 434 10.54 14.18 -11.88
C GLY A 434 10.02 13.64 -13.21
N LEU A 435 9.49 12.42 -13.23
CA LEU A 435 9.01 11.79 -14.46
C LEU A 435 7.66 12.40 -14.91
N PRO A 436 7.54 12.93 -16.14
CA PRO A 436 6.25 13.33 -16.67
C PRO A 436 5.37 12.09 -16.89
N THR A 437 4.06 12.28 -16.77
CA THR A 437 3.07 11.18 -16.85
C THR A 437 2.97 10.59 -18.26
N SER A 438 3.19 11.42 -19.27
CA SER A 438 3.26 11.05 -20.69
C SER A 438 4.26 11.97 -21.42
N LEU A 439 4.43 11.79 -22.72
CA LEU A 439 5.07 12.79 -23.59
C LEU A 439 4.08 13.49 -24.52
N ALA A 440 2.77 13.26 -24.35
CA ALA A 440 1.72 13.87 -25.17
C ALA A 440 1.79 15.40 -25.14
N MET A 441 1.71 16.02 -26.32
CA MET A 441 1.80 17.47 -26.48
C MET A 441 0.40 18.04 -26.74
N GLY A 442 0.02 19.09 -25.99
CA GLY A 442 -1.27 19.77 -26.14
C GLY A 442 -2.44 19.11 -25.40
N SER A 443 -2.20 18.12 -24.55
CA SER A 443 -3.22 17.63 -23.61
C SER A 443 -3.51 18.69 -22.53
N GLU A 444 -4.79 18.88 -22.21
CA GLU A 444 -5.26 19.63 -21.03
C GLU A 444 -5.69 18.69 -19.89
N GLN A 445 -5.46 17.37 -20.07
CA GLN A 445 -5.85 16.34 -19.11
C GLN A 445 -4.85 16.20 -17.96
N GLN A 446 -5.31 15.67 -16.83
CA GLN A 446 -4.50 15.67 -15.61
C GLN A 446 -3.46 14.53 -15.56
N TRP A 447 -3.73 13.37 -16.16
CA TRP A 447 -2.79 12.25 -16.26
C TRP A 447 -1.94 12.32 -17.54
N ASP A 448 -1.39 13.51 -17.80
CA ASP A 448 -0.51 13.81 -18.93
C ASP A 448 0.59 14.81 -18.57
N LYS A 449 1.53 14.99 -19.50
CA LYS A 449 2.48 16.10 -19.50
C LYS A 449 1.74 17.46 -19.43
N GLU A 450 2.17 18.43 -18.62
CA GLU A 450 3.44 18.54 -17.89
C GLU A 450 3.36 18.07 -16.41
N ASN A 451 2.35 17.27 -16.05
CA ASN A 451 2.20 16.76 -14.68
C ASN A 451 3.04 15.51 -14.42
N ALA A 452 3.40 15.33 -13.14
CA ALA A 452 3.91 14.10 -12.55
C ALA A 452 3.09 13.75 -11.30
N TRP A 453 2.74 12.47 -11.15
CA TRP A 453 1.99 11.95 -10.01
C TRP A 453 2.90 11.11 -9.09
N PRO A 454 2.93 11.38 -7.77
CA PRO A 454 3.77 10.64 -6.82
C PRO A 454 3.66 9.10 -6.92
N PRO A 455 2.45 8.50 -7.07
CA PRO A 455 2.28 7.06 -7.31
C PRO A 455 3.19 6.45 -8.37
N MET A 456 3.25 7.08 -9.55
CA MET A 456 3.96 6.52 -10.69
C MET A 456 5.46 6.82 -10.63
N VAL A 457 5.85 8.00 -10.14
CA VAL A 457 7.26 8.33 -9.88
C VAL A 457 7.84 7.34 -8.86
N HIS A 458 7.07 7.02 -7.81
CA HIS A 458 7.44 6.03 -6.80
C HIS A 458 7.61 4.63 -7.37
N MET A 459 6.65 4.12 -8.15
CA MET A 459 6.75 2.79 -8.76
C MET A 459 7.98 2.64 -9.67
N VAL A 460 8.31 3.64 -10.50
CA VAL A 460 9.51 3.55 -11.35
C VAL A 460 10.81 3.61 -10.53
N ILE A 461 10.86 4.42 -9.47
CA ILE A 461 12.00 4.43 -8.53
C ILE A 461 12.15 3.06 -7.86
N GLU A 462 11.09 2.50 -7.30
CA GLU A 462 11.13 1.19 -6.63
C GLU A 462 11.48 0.04 -7.59
N GLY A 463 10.98 0.11 -8.83
CA GLY A 463 11.35 -0.80 -9.91
C GLY A 463 12.85 -0.83 -10.14
N PHE A 464 13.49 0.32 -10.37
CA PHE A 464 14.94 0.38 -10.53
C PHE A 464 15.73 0.08 -9.23
N ARG A 465 15.26 0.55 -8.07
CA ARG A 465 15.91 0.34 -6.76
C ARG A 465 15.97 -1.14 -6.38
N THR A 466 14.99 -1.93 -6.80
CA THR A 466 14.91 -3.36 -6.48
C THR A 466 15.48 -4.27 -7.57
N THR A 467 16.24 -3.76 -8.53
CA THR A 467 16.87 -4.60 -9.59
C THR A 467 18.06 -5.44 -9.12
N GLY A 468 18.79 -5.01 -8.08
CA GLY A 468 20.11 -5.54 -7.73
C GLY A 468 21.26 -5.03 -8.59
N ASP A 469 20.98 -4.35 -9.71
CA ASP A 469 22.00 -3.77 -10.57
C ASP A 469 22.54 -2.46 -9.96
N PRO A 470 23.84 -2.35 -9.60
CA PRO A 470 24.34 -1.18 -8.88
C PRO A 470 24.25 0.15 -9.66
N PHE A 471 24.18 0.10 -10.99
CA PHE A 471 23.98 1.28 -11.82
C PHE A 471 22.50 1.71 -11.79
N LEU A 472 21.56 0.78 -11.97
CA LEU A 472 20.13 1.08 -11.92
C LEU A 472 19.66 1.48 -10.51
N MET A 473 20.20 0.87 -9.47
CA MET A 473 19.99 1.29 -8.09
C MET A 473 20.47 2.74 -7.86
N LYS A 474 21.60 3.15 -8.46
CA LYS A 474 22.07 4.54 -8.38
C LYS A 474 21.21 5.51 -9.20
N VAL A 475 20.68 5.07 -10.34
CA VAL A 475 19.67 5.84 -11.10
C VAL A 475 18.42 6.08 -10.24
N ALA A 476 17.91 5.05 -9.55
CA ALA A 476 16.77 5.17 -8.64
C ALA A 476 17.03 6.17 -7.49
N GLU A 477 18.22 6.12 -6.88
CA GLU A 477 18.64 7.06 -5.83
C GLU A 477 18.70 8.52 -6.35
N ASN A 478 19.21 8.74 -7.57
CA ASN A 478 19.23 10.06 -8.20
C ASN A 478 17.82 10.58 -8.51
N MET A 479 16.91 9.69 -8.95
CA MET A 479 15.50 10.02 -9.22
C MET A 479 14.74 10.36 -7.93
N ALA A 480 14.92 9.57 -6.87
CA ALA A 480 14.37 9.84 -5.54
C ALA A 480 14.88 11.17 -4.98
N THR A 481 16.19 11.42 -5.07
CA THR A 481 16.82 12.69 -4.66
C THR A 481 16.21 13.88 -5.40
N SER A 482 15.99 13.76 -6.71
CA SER A 482 15.39 14.81 -7.54
C SER A 482 13.93 15.08 -7.15
N TRP A 483 13.13 14.02 -6.96
CA TRP A 483 11.72 14.12 -6.56
C TRP A 483 11.55 14.72 -5.16
N LEU A 484 12.30 14.21 -4.17
CA LEU A 484 12.33 14.76 -2.81
C LEU A 484 12.76 16.23 -2.80
N THR A 485 13.72 16.60 -3.65
CA THR A 485 14.16 18.00 -3.80
C THR A 485 13.08 18.89 -4.41
N LEU A 486 12.33 18.43 -5.43
CA LEU A 486 11.18 19.16 -5.96
C LEU A 486 10.12 19.36 -4.88
N SER A 487 9.65 18.28 -4.28
CA SER A 487 8.54 18.29 -3.33
C SER A 487 8.87 19.10 -2.08
N TYR A 488 10.11 19.04 -1.57
CA TYR A 488 10.56 19.89 -0.46
C TYR A 488 10.63 21.36 -0.85
N ARG A 489 11.15 21.72 -2.03
CA ARG A 489 11.17 23.11 -2.51
C ARG A 489 9.77 23.68 -2.67
N SER A 490 8.86 22.90 -3.25
CA SER A 490 7.44 23.25 -3.36
C SER A 490 6.83 23.51 -1.98
N PHE A 491 6.97 22.57 -1.04
CA PHE A 491 6.47 22.70 0.32
C PHE A 491 7.04 23.93 1.08
N ILE A 492 8.32 24.25 0.90
CA ILE A 492 8.93 25.44 1.50
C ILE A 492 8.39 26.74 0.90
N GLN A 493 7.96 26.73 -0.38
CA GLN A 493 7.36 27.88 -1.06
C GLN A 493 5.86 28.06 -0.78
N THR A 494 5.10 26.95 -0.70
CA THR A 494 3.62 26.97 -0.64
C THR A 494 3.04 26.61 0.73
N HIS A 495 3.83 25.93 1.58
CA HIS A 495 3.39 25.27 2.81
C HIS A 495 2.28 24.23 2.61
N ALA A 496 2.16 23.69 1.38
CA ALA A 496 1.18 22.68 0.99
C ALA A 496 1.84 21.49 0.31
N MET A 497 1.19 20.33 0.42
CA MET A 497 1.48 19.11 -0.33
C MET A 497 0.35 18.89 -1.33
N PHE A 498 0.68 18.64 -2.60
CA PHE A 498 -0.28 18.56 -3.70
C PHE A 498 -0.52 17.12 -4.15
N GLU A 499 -1.66 16.85 -4.80
CA GLU A 499 -1.94 15.55 -5.43
C GLU A 499 -0.93 15.23 -6.57
N LYS A 500 -0.56 16.25 -7.35
CA LYS A 500 0.25 16.18 -8.58
C LYS A 500 1.12 17.43 -8.74
N TYR A 501 2.28 17.30 -9.38
CA TYR A 501 3.28 18.37 -9.50
C TYR A 501 3.59 18.70 -10.96
N ASN A 502 3.88 19.98 -11.26
CA ASN A 502 4.32 20.39 -12.58
C ASN A 502 5.82 20.14 -12.74
N VAL A 503 6.20 19.25 -13.67
CA VAL A 503 7.60 18.89 -13.94
C VAL A 503 8.18 19.56 -15.20
N SER A 504 7.47 20.52 -15.80
CA SER A 504 7.97 21.20 -17.01
C SER A 504 9.32 21.88 -16.76
N ALA A 505 10.25 21.67 -17.70
CA ALA A 505 11.52 22.38 -17.75
C ALA A 505 11.38 23.86 -18.18
N LYS A 506 10.17 24.32 -18.55
CA LYS A 506 9.91 25.70 -18.98
C LYS A 506 9.68 26.68 -17.82
N THR A 507 9.43 26.17 -16.61
CA THR A 507 9.21 26.98 -15.40
C THR A 507 10.33 26.74 -14.40
N GLU A 508 10.78 27.77 -13.68
CA GLU A 508 11.65 27.57 -12.51
C GLU A 508 10.83 27.24 -11.25
N GLU A 509 9.55 27.60 -11.23
CA GLU A 509 8.64 27.37 -10.11
C GLU A 509 8.40 25.86 -9.87
N CYS A 510 8.31 25.51 -8.59
CA CYS A 510 8.02 24.15 -8.11
C CYS A 510 6.53 24.06 -7.77
N SER A 511 5.68 24.29 -8.78
CA SER A 511 4.23 24.44 -8.62
C SER A 511 3.45 23.11 -8.60
N ALA A 512 2.22 23.19 -8.11
CA ALA A 512 1.22 22.15 -8.30
C ALA A 512 0.96 21.93 -9.80
N GLY A 513 0.57 20.70 -10.18
CA GLY A 513 0.09 20.41 -11.52
C GLY A 513 -1.34 20.92 -11.78
N SER A 514 -1.81 20.77 -13.01
CA SER A 514 -3.05 21.40 -13.52
C SER A 514 -3.83 20.47 -14.45
N GLY A 515 -4.96 20.93 -14.98
CA GLY A 515 -5.81 20.16 -15.90
C GLY A 515 -6.72 19.13 -15.22
N GLY A 516 -7.53 18.46 -16.01
CA GLY A 516 -8.62 17.58 -15.54
C GLY A 516 -9.91 18.33 -15.18
N GLU A 517 -10.89 17.62 -14.62
CA GLU A 517 -12.25 18.14 -14.38
C GLU A 517 -12.43 18.92 -13.05
N TYR A 518 -11.37 19.08 -12.24
CA TYR A 518 -11.43 19.78 -10.94
C TYR A 518 -10.12 20.51 -10.58
N GLU A 519 -10.20 21.51 -9.69
CA GLU A 519 -9.03 22.25 -9.18
C GLU A 519 -8.07 21.36 -8.37
N VAL A 520 -6.77 21.58 -8.45
CA VAL A 520 -5.76 20.71 -7.81
C VAL A 520 -5.90 20.66 -6.27
N GLN A 521 -5.98 19.47 -5.70
CA GLN A 521 -6.22 19.27 -4.27
C GLN A 521 -4.93 19.33 -3.43
N THR A 522 -5.10 19.57 -2.13
CA THR A 522 -4.02 19.62 -1.14
C THR A 522 -4.25 18.65 0.02
N GLY A 523 -3.15 18.12 0.55
CA GLY A 523 -3.13 17.20 1.68
C GLY A 523 -1.75 16.53 1.81
N PHE A 524 -1.33 15.67 0.87
CA PHE A 524 -2.20 14.78 0.07
C PHE A 524 -1.74 13.35 0.33
N GLY A 525 -2.69 12.42 0.48
CA GLY A 525 -2.48 11.07 1.02
C GLY A 525 -1.29 10.33 0.42
N TRP A 526 -1.34 10.01 -0.88
CA TRP A 526 -0.22 9.32 -1.53
C TRP A 526 1.07 10.15 -1.54
N THR A 527 1.00 11.47 -1.48
CA THR A 527 2.17 12.35 -1.66
C THR A 527 3.02 12.30 -0.40
N ASN A 528 2.36 12.44 0.74
CA ASN A 528 2.95 12.29 2.07
C ASN A 528 3.47 10.85 2.23
N GLY A 529 2.71 9.87 1.72
CA GLY A 529 3.06 8.45 1.72
C GLY A 529 4.35 8.13 0.96
N VAL A 530 4.40 8.51 -0.32
CA VAL A 530 5.57 8.34 -1.22
C VAL A 530 6.81 9.01 -0.64
N ILE A 531 6.67 10.24 -0.13
CA ILE A 531 7.83 10.98 0.41
C ILE A 531 8.35 10.31 1.68
N LEU A 532 7.48 9.81 2.56
CA LEU A 532 7.89 9.06 3.75
C LEU A 532 8.54 7.71 3.40
N ASP A 533 7.99 6.94 2.47
CA ASP A 533 8.59 5.66 2.00
C ASP A 533 9.96 5.88 1.33
N LEU A 534 10.12 6.94 0.53
CA LEU A 534 11.41 7.30 -0.07
C LEU A 534 12.43 7.79 0.97
N LEU A 535 12.01 8.51 2.02
CA LEU A 535 12.88 8.97 3.11
C LEU A 535 13.34 7.84 4.05
N ASP A 536 12.62 6.71 4.09
CA ASP A 536 13.10 5.49 4.76
C ASP A 536 14.14 4.75 3.92
N LYS A 537 13.96 4.74 2.60
CA LYS A 537 14.71 3.90 1.63
C LYS A 537 15.91 4.57 0.98
N THR A 538 16.07 5.89 1.10
CA THR A 538 17.14 6.63 0.40
C THR A 538 17.88 7.63 1.31
N SER A 539 19.21 7.55 1.29
CA SER A 539 20.10 8.39 2.12
C SER A 539 20.34 9.76 1.49
N VAL A 540 19.30 10.59 1.44
CA VAL A 540 19.34 11.92 0.80
C VAL A 540 19.81 13.00 1.79
N VAL A 541 20.72 13.86 1.32
CA VAL A 541 21.15 15.09 2.01
C VAL A 541 20.84 16.29 1.11
N LEU A 542 20.15 17.30 1.65
CA LEU A 542 19.84 18.53 0.92
C LEU A 542 21.07 19.43 0.89
N VAL A 543 21.83 19.37 -0.21
CA VAL A 543 22.93 20.29 -0.48
C VAL A 543 22.39 21.74 -0.42
N PRO A 544 22.87 22.60 0.50
CA PRO A 544 22.43 23.99 0.56
C PRO A 544 22.74 24.70 -0.74
N SER A 545 21.76 25.38 -1.33
CA SER A 545 21.93 26.07 -2.60
C SER A 545 22.94 27.21 -2.48
N SER A 546 24.19 26.96 -2.87
CA SER A 546 25.15 28.02 -3.18
C SER A 546 24.51 28.95 -4.22
N GLN A 547 24.52 30.27 -3.95
CA GLN A 547 23.90 31.23 -4.86
C GLN A 547 24.46 31.07 -6.29
N PRO A 548 23.61 31.21 -7.34
CA PRO A 548 24.06 31.03 -8.71
C PRO A 548 25.16 32.02 -9.06
N SER A 549 26.37 31.50 -9.24
CA SER A 549 27.50 32.27 -9.77
C SER A 549 27.14 32.78 -11.17
N SER A 550 27.24 34.09 -11.38
CA SER A 550 26.78 34.76 -12.59
C SER A 550 27.31 34.08 -13.88
N PRO A 551 26.48 33.94 -14.93
CA PRO A 551 26.84 33.15 -16.10
C PRO A 551 28.05 33.74 -16.83
N VAL A 552 29.13 32.96 -16.87
CA VAL A 552 30.34 33.30 -17.63
C VAL A 552 30.05 33.12 -19.12
N HIS A 553 29.91 34.22 -19.86
CA HIS A 553 29.79 34.20 -21.33
C HIS A 553 30.98 33.49 -21.98
N ARG A 554 30.79 32.23 -22.37
CA ARG A 554 31.79 31.45 -23.12
C ARG A 554 31.69 31.76 -24.61
N VAL A 555 32.18 32.94 -25.00
CA VAL A 555 32.31 33.33 -26.42
C VAL A 555 33.20 32.30 -27.14
N ALA A 556 32.70 31.76 -28.25
CA ALA A 556 33.44 30.79 -29.05
C ALA A 556 34.72 31.39 -29.64
N ARG A 557 35.79 30.59 -29.70
CA ARG A 557 36.99 30.88 -30.49
C ARG A 557 37.44 29.64 -31.24
N THR A 558 37.58 29.80 -32.55
CA THR A 558 38.35 28.93 -33.44
C THR A 558 39.86 29.10 -33.19
N ASP A 559 40.66 28.16 -33.70
CA ASP A 559 42.09 28.06 -33.43
C ASP A 559 42.94 29.29 -33.82
N THR A 560 43.92 29.61 -32.98
CA THR A 560 45.36 29.65 -33.35
C THR A 560 46.25 29.95 -32.13
N ASN A 561 47.52 29.52 -32.20
CA ASN A 561 48.57 29.63 -31.18
C ASN A 561 49.70 30.57 -31.67
N PRO A 562 50.76 30.90 -30.90
CA PRO A 562 50.88 31.14 -29.44
C PRO A 562 51.73 32.41 -29.07
N LYS A 563 51.62 32.96 -27.84
CA LYS A 563 52.73 33.40 -26.91
C LYS A 563 52.28 34.31 -25.72
N PRO A 564 53.06 34.40 -24.62
CA PRO A 564 52.79 35.20 -23.38
C PRO A 564 53.71 36.48 -23.32
N PRO A 565 53.97 37.22 -22.19
CA PRO A 565 53.61 37.06 -20.75
C PRO A 565 53.28 38.38 -19.94
N ILE A 566 53.28 38.30 -18.58
CA ILE A 566 53.36 39.39 -17.54
C ILE A 566 52.06 40.22 -17.28
N GLY A 567 51.66 40.60 -16.04
CA GLY A 567 52.04 40.13 -14.68
C GLY A 567 51.87 41.13 -13.49
N ARG A 568 51.12 40.76 -12.43
CA ARG A 568 51.17 41.25 -11.01
C ARG A 568 50.70 42.73 -10.71
N PRO A 569 50.53 43.20 -9.43
CA PRO A 569 49.48 42.82 -8.45
C PRO A 569 48.92 43.99 -7.55
N LEU A 570 48.22 43.68 -6.42
CA LEU A 570 47.96 44.52 -5.21
C LEU A 570 46.86 45.64 -5.31
N SER A 571 46.16 46.10 -4.25
CA SER A 571 46.00 45.65 -2.83
C SER A 571 44.88 46.34 -2.00
N ARG A 572 44.08 45.54 -1.25
CA ARG A 572 43.70 45.63 0.21
C ARG A 572 43.11 46.95 0.86
N PRO A 573 42.60 46.96 2.13
CA PRO A 573 41.24 47.51 2.40
C PRO A 573 41.02 48.42 3.67
N ARG A 574 39.77 48.90 3.88
CA ARG A 574 39.05 49.21 5.18
C ARG A 574 37.62 49.75 4.87
N SER A 575 36.49 49.56 5.57
CA SER A 575 35.99 48.85 6.80
C SER A 575 35.83 49.64 8.13
N ALA A 576 34.59 50.02 8.52
CA ALA A 576 34.17 50.38 9.90
C ALA A 576 32.62 50.41 10.12
N THR A 577 32.22 50.10 11.36
CA THR A 577 30.89 49.82 11.98
C THR A 577 29.93 51.00 12.28
N ALA A 578 28.61 50.70 12.41
CA ALA A 578 27.56 51.53 13.06
C ALA A 578 26.44 50.65 13.71
N VAL A 579 25.59 51.17 14.62
CA VAL A 579 24.71 50.39 15.54
C VAL A 579 23.40 51.12 15.97
N SER A 580 22.34 50.35 16.33
CA SER A 580 21.10 50.71 17.11
C SER A 580 19.99 51.58 16.47
N ALA A 581 18.68 51.57 16.85
CA ALA A 581 17.76 50.56 17.45
C ALA A 581 16.23 51.00 17.23
N PRO A 582 15.14 50.66 18.00
CA PRO A 582 13.83 50.29 17.38
C PRO A 582 12.52 50.95 17.92
N SER A 583 11.37 50.81 17.21
CA SER A 583 10.02 50.94 17.81
C SER A 583 8.82 50.37 17.01
N GLN A 584 7.81 49.91 17.78
CA GLN A 584 6.50 49.27 17.55
C GLN A 584 5.41 50.05 16.72
N PRO A 585 4.18 49.50 16.48
CA PRO A 585 3.43 49.65 15.20
C PRO A 585 1.99 50.25 15.26
N GLY A 586 1.23 50.26 14.14
CA GLY A 586 -0.25 50.30 14.21
C GLY A 586 -1.11 50.47 12.91
N ARG A 587 -1.89 49.42 12.59
CA ARG A 587 -3.28 49.42 12.00
C ARG A 587 -3.54 49.87 10.51
N PRO A 588 -4.75 49.54 9.94
CA PRO A 588 -5.00 49.46 8.48
C PRO A 588 -5.98 50.52 7.91
N PRO A 589 -6.38 50.43 6.61
CA PRO A 589 -7.81 50.63 6.29
C PRO A 589 -8.41 49.87 5.07
N MET A 590 -9.67 49.41 5.26
CA MET A 590 -10.87 49.59 4.40
C MET A 590 -11.06 48.99 2.98
N THR A 591 -12.36 48.86 2.66
CA THR A 591 -13.02 48.35 1.43
C THR A 591 -13.67 49.47 0.60
N ASN A 592 -13.84 49.34 -0.74
CA ASN A 592 -15.16 49.57 -1.41
C ASN A 592 -15.26 49.35 -2.95
N ARG A 593 -16.40 48.76 -3.35
CA ARG A 593 -17.32 49.05 -4.48
C ARG A 593 -16.80 49.52 -5.86
N GLY A 594 -17.13 48.71 -6.88
CA GLY A 594 -17.02 48.98 -8.32
C GLY A 594 -18.13 49.79 -9.01
N ARG A 595 -17.99 49.88 -10.35
CA ARG A 595 -18.96 50.16 -11.45
C ARG A 595 -18.28 49.65 -12.75
N VAL A 596 -18.89 48.91 -13.68
CA VAL A 596 -20.08 49.14 -14.56
C VAL A 596 -19.81 50.14 -15.69
N SER A 597 -19.73 49.63 -16.93
CA SER A 597 -19.88 50.34 -18.22
C SER A 597 -20.43 49.37 -19.29
N THR A 598 -20.95 49.85 -20.42
CA THR A 598 -21.84 49.03 -21.32
C THR A 598 -21.76 49.35 -22.82
N HIS A 599 -22.02 48.31 -23.65
CA HIS A 599 -22.37 48.36 -25.10
C HIS A 599 -21.24 48.76 -26.08
N GLY A 600 -21.26 48.41 -27.38
CA GLY A 600 -22.22 47.62 -28.22
C GLY A 600 -21.47 46.93 -29.40
N ALA A 601 -22.01 45.93 -30.12
CA ALA A 601 -22.98 45.99 -31.24
C ALA A 601 -22.44 46.66 -32.53
N ASP A 602 -22.64 46.17 -33.78
CA ASP A 602 -23.23 44.90 -34.30
C ASP A 602 -22.17 44.09 -35.13
N THR A 603 -22.28 43.52 -36.35
CA THR A 603 -23.26 43.50 -37.48
C THR A 603 -23.18 42.19 -38.31
N ARG A 604 -24.31 41.76 -38.92
CA ARG A 604 -24.43 40.60 -39.84
C ARG A 604 -23.92 40.87 -41.28
N VAL A 605 -23.72 39.80 -42.09
CA VAL A 605 -24.53 39.52 -43.31
C VAL A 605 -24.31 38.11 -43.92
N SER A 606 -25.41 37.58 -44.48
CA SER A 606 -25.70 36.25 -45.03
C SER A 606 -24.87 35.76 -46.24
N ARG A 607 -24.97 34.44 -46.51
CA ARG A 607 -25.67 33.91 -47.71
C ARG A 607 -26.06 32.41 -47.62
N LYS A 608 -27.19 32.04 -48.23
CA LYS A 608 -27.61 30.68 -48.60
C LYS A 608 -27.49 30.51 -50.12
N THR A 609 -27.38 29.26 -50.63
CA THR A 609 -28.41 28.58 -51.48
C THR A 609 -27.90 27.26 -52.07
N ASP A 610 -28.33 26.14 -51.49
CA ASP A 610 -29.17 25.09 -52.11
C ASP A 610 -29.03 24.63 -53.59
N VAL A 611 -29.06 23.28 -53.76
CA VAL A 611 -29.83 22.50 -54.78
C VAL A 611 -29.23 22.46 -56.23
N LYS A 612 -29.05 21.29 -56.92
CA LYS A 612 -30.10 20.35 -57.41
C LYS A 612 -29.58 19.03 -58.08
N THR A 613 -30.05 17.84 -57.66
CA THR A 613 -30.33 16.59 -58.48
C THR A 613 -29.21 15.92 -59.33
N ARG A 614 -29.27 14.67 -59.85
CA ARG A 614 -30.40 13.79 -60.22
C ARG A 614 -30.06 12.27 -60.41
N ALA A 615 -30.73 11.39 -59.66
CA ALA A 615 -31.28 10.03 -59.95
C ALA A 615 -30.58 8.90 -60.80
N SER A 616 -31.01 7.66 -60.51
CA SER A 616 -31.04 6.40 -61.35
C SER A 616 -29.72 5.58 -61.51
N THR A 617 -29.68 4.23 -61.55
CA THR A 617 -30.74 3.17 -61.51
C THR A 617 -30.16 1.76 -61.18
N SER A 618 -31.03 0.81 -60.75
CA SER A 618 -30.94 -0.69 -60.88
C SER A 618 -29.82 -1.47 -60.15
N LEU A 619 -29.97 -2.75 -59.72
CA LEU A 619 -31.11 -3.71 -59.74
C LEU A 619 -31.02 -4.78 -58.59
N ALA A 620 -32.00 -5.71 -58.54
CA ALA A 620 -32.31 -6.76 -57.54
C ALA A 620 -31.24 -7.88 -57.34
N GLY A 621 -31.35 -8.85 -56.42
CA GLY A 621 -32.40 -9.29 -55.45
C GLY A 621 -31.78 -10.28 -54.43
N GLU A 622 -32.45 -11.15 -53.64
CA GLU A 622 -33.87 -11.42 -53.30
C GLU A 622 -33.90 -12.25 -51.96
N ARG A 623 -35.07 -12.71 -51.48
CA ARG A 623 -35.33 -13.47 -50.22
C ARG A 623 -36.32 -14.63 -50.48
N PRO A 624 -36.79 -15.48 -49.53
CA PRO A 624 -36.51 -15.66 -48.08
C PRO A 624 -35.83 -17.07 -47.87
N PRO A 625 -36.18 -18.05 -46.97
CA PRO A 625 -37.03 -18.13 -45.76
C PRO A 625 -36.38 -18.87 -44.54
N LEU A 626 -37.21 -19.46 -43.67
CA LEU A 626 -36.94 -20.32 -42.49
C LEU A 626 -37.93 -21.53 -42.52
N PRO A 627 -37.76 -22.61 -41.72
CA PRO A 627 -38.22 -22.68 -40.31
C PRO A 627 -37.25 -23.50 -39.40
N GLY A 628 -37.45 -23.72 -38.09
CA GLY A 628 -38.46 -23.30 -37.09
C GLY A 628 -38.25 -24.05 -35.75
N ALA A 629 -38.76 -23.54 -34.62
CA ALA A 629 -38.61 -24.16 -33.28
C ALA A 629 -39.70 -25.24 -32.97
N PRO A 630 -39.55 -26.07 -31.91
CA PRO A 630 -40.23 -25.73 -30.64
C PRO A 630 -39.58 -26.24 -29.31
N ASN A 631 -40.11 -25.75 -28.18
CA ASN A 631 -39.94 -26.34 -26.82
C ASN A 631 -40.79 -27.61 -26.62
N PRO A 632 -40.54 -28.38 -25.55
CA PRO A 632 -41.65 -28.64 -24.61
C PRO A 632 -41.26 -28.62 -23.11
N LEU A 633 -42.26 -28.75 -22.23
CA LEU A 633 -42.17 -28.74 -20.76
C LEU A 633 -42.78 -30.01 -20.13
N LEU A 634 -42.44 -30.24 -18.85
CA LEU A 634 -43.21 -30.94 -17.79
C LEU A 634 -43.22 -32.49 -17.65
N THR A 635 -43.49 -32.88 -16.39
CA THR A 635 -43.74 -34.21 -15.79
C THR A 635 -42.51 -35.10 -15.46
N SER A 636 -42.55 -36.03 -14.49
CA SER A 636 -42.93 -35.97 -13.04
C SER A 636 -42.56 -37.28 -12.29
N ARG A 637 -42.57 -37.28 -10.93
CA ARG A 637 -42.35 -38.42 -9.95
C ARG A 637 -40.87 -38.75 -9.67
N SER A 638 -40.30 -38.75 -8.44
CA SER A 638 -40.64 -39.29 -7.08
C SER A 638 -40.26 -40.78 -6.89
N ARG A 639 -39.75 -41.31 -5.75
CA ARG A 639 -39.88 -40.92 -4.31
C ARG A 639 -38.96 -41.76 -3.35
N ALA A 640 -38.28 -41.16 -2.36
CA ALA A 640 -37.82 -41.76 -1.06
C ALA A 640 -37.16 -40.67 -0.17
N THR A 641 -37.71 -40.15 0.95
CA THR A 641 -37.68 -40.63 2.38
C THR A 641 -36.27 -40.71 3.02
N SER A 642 -35.93 -40.11 4.17
CA SER A 642 -36.67 -39.51 5.33
C SER A 642 -35.90 -38.30 5.96
N LYS A 643 -36.50 -37.27 6.61
CA LYS A 643 -36.98 -37.12 8.02
C LYS A 643 -36.06 -37.76 9.09
N SER A 644 -35.52 -37.11 10.14
CA SER A 644 -36.06 -36.24 11.24
C SER A 644 -34.94 -35.30 11.76
N SER A 645 -35.07 -34.05 12.24
CA SER A 645 -35.89 -33.32 13.26
C SER A 645 -35.55 -33.48 14.78
N THR A 646 -35.50 -32.33 15.47
CA THR A 646 -35.63 -32.01 16.94
C THR A 646 -34.58 -32.35 18.02
N ALA A 647 -33.77 -31.33 18.38
CA ALA A 647 -33.68 -30.61 19.68
C ALA A 647 -33.60 -31.29 21.09
N LEU A 648 -32.47 -31.03 21.78
CA LEU A 648 -32.31 -30.64 23.22
C LEU A 648 -32.74 -31.69 24.32
N PRO A 649 -32.69 -31.39 25.66
CA PRO A 649 -31.51 -31.78 26.46
C PRO A 649 -31.79 -32.45 27.84
N ARG A 650 -30.74 -32.99 28.50
CA ARG A 650 -30.62 -33.27 29.97
C ARG A 650 -29.15 -33.54 30.33
N SER A 651 -28.49 -33.10 31.40
CA SER A 651 -28.81 -32.45 32.70
C SER A 651 -28.80 -33.33 33.97
N HIS A 652 -27.75 -33.17 34.78
CA HIS A 652 -27.72 -33.29 36.25
C HIS A 652 -26.55 -32.39 36.72
N SER A 653 -26.72 -31.31 37.50
CA SER A 653 -27.22 -31.18 38.88
C SER A 653 -26.36 -31.97 39.87
N LYS A 654 -25.79 -31.41 40.96
CA LYS A 654 -26.18 -30.26 41.82
C LYS A 654 -24.88 -29.59 42.37
N THR A 655 -24.80 -28.39 42.98
CA THR A 655 -25.81 -27.40 43.45
C THR A 655 -25.20 -25.98 43.56
N ASN A 656 -26.05 -24.98 43.84
CA ASN A 656 -25.73 -23.63 44.38
C ASN A 656 -25.10 -23.69 45.81
N VAL A 657 -24.60 -22.63 46.48
CA VAL A 657 -25.23 -21.32 46.80
C VAL A 657 -24.22 -20.21 47.21
N ARG A 658 -24.31 -19.05 46.51
CA ARG A 658 -24.13 -17.62 46.93
C ARG A 658 -22.98 -17.11 47.86
N ARG A 659 -22.36 -15.99 47.39
CA ARG A 659 -22.27 -14.61 47.98
C ARG A 659 -21.70 -14.38 49.42
N THR A 660 -21.14 -13.21 49.81
CA THR A 660 -20.86 -11.91 49.15
C THR A 660 -19.72 -11.14 49.84
N SER A 661 -18.97 -10.36 49.04
CA SER A 661 -18.32 -9.05 49.33
C SER A 661 -18.11 -8.50 50.76
N ALA A 662 -16.85 -8.12 51.01
CA ALA A 662 -16.35 -6.78 51.42
C ALA A 662 -16.04 -6.40 52.89
N HIS A 663 -14.93 -5.63 52.96
CA HIS A 663 -14.41 -4.70 53.98
C HIS A 663 -13.50 -5.19 55.15
N PRO A 664 -12.40 -4.45 55.45
CA PRO A 664 -11.47 -4.69 56.56
C PRO A 664 -11.83 -3.82 57.80
N PRO A 665 -11.09 -3.91 58.93
CA PRO A 665 -9.98 -2.95 59.11
C PRO A 665 -8.75 -3.45 59.91
N THR A 666 -7.82 -2.51 60.03
CA THR A 666 -6.43 -2.50 60.51
C THR A 666 -6.10 -2.84 62.00
N GLN A 667 -4.83 -3.25 62.19
CA GLN A 667 -3.82 -2.73 63.17
C GLN A 667 -3.51 -3.40 64.55
N ARG A 668 -2.18 -3.59 64.73
CA ARG A 668 -1.29 -3.25 65.89
C ARG A 668 -1.04 -4.22 67.08
N ARG A 669 0.27 -4.46 67.28
CA ARG A 669 1.05 -4.55 68.56
C ARG A 669 0.73 -5.70 69.55
N ALA A 670 1.66 -6.17 70.40
CA ALA A 670 3.14 -6.11 70.40
C ALA A 670 3.73 -7.12 71.43
N SER A 671 5.00 -7.50 71.23
CA SER A 671 6.02 -7.85 72.25
C SER A 671 5.64 -8.76 73.46
N ARG A 672 6.25 -9.95 73.52
CA ARG A 672 7.35 -10.27 74.47
C ARG A 672 7.94 -11.67 74.24
N SER A 673 9.13 -11.89 74.78
CA SER A 673 9.93 -13.13 74.83
C SER A 673 10.49 -13.30 76.25
N PRO A 674 11.31 -14.33 76.60
CA PRO A 674 11.62 -15.60 75.93
C PRO A 674 11.40 -16.84 76.85
N SER A 675 11.63 -18.06 76.34
CA SER A 675 11.87 -19.27 77.16
C SER A 675 12.84 -20.24 76.47
N GLY A 676 13.51 -21.10 77.26
CA GLY A 676 14.69 -21.88 76.87
C GLY A 676 14.48 -23.10 75.93
N PRO A 677 15.55 -23.86 75.65
CA PRO A 677 15.59 -24.81 74.54
C PRO A 677 14.83 -26.11 74.84
N ALA A 678 13.79 -26.39 74.03
CA ALA A 678 13.19 -27.71 73.97
C ALA A 678 14.06 -28.66 73.14
N THR A 679 14.39 -29.82 73.69
CA THR A 679 15.09 -30.90 72.96
C THR A 679 14.24 -31.38 71.79
N ALA A 680 14.81 -31.36 70.58
CA ALA A 680 14.12 -31.79 69.37
C ALA A 680 13.72 -33.27 69.46
N THR A 681 12.41 -33.54 69.54
CA THR A 681 11.89 -34.91 69.51
C THR A 681 12.17 -35.55 68.15
N ALA A 682 12.30 -36.88 68.10
CA ALA A 682 12.48 -37.61 66.84
C ALA A 682 11.42 -37.24 65.78
N ALA A 683 10.17 -37.00 66.18
CA ALA A 683 9.10 -36.53 65.31
C ALA A 683 9.38 -35.13 64.71
N SER A 684 9.96 -34.20 65.48
CA SER A 684 10.34 -32.87 64.96
C SER A 684 11.54 -32.92 64.02
N ILE A 685 12.51 -33.82 64.28
CA ILE A 685 13.66 -34.07 63.39
C ILE A 685 13.18 -34.69 62.07
N ILE A 686 12.30 -35.70 62.16
CA ILE A 686 11.66 -36.32 60.99
C ILE A 686 10.84 -35.29 60.21
N MET A 687 10.01 -34.45 60.85
CA MET A 687 9.27 -33.41 60.12
C MET A 687 10.18 -32.33 59.50
N MET A 688 11.33 -32.00 60.11
CA MET A 688 12.31 -31.11 59.47
C MET A 688 12.95 -31.76 58.23
N ALA A 689 13.29 -33.04 58.28
CA ALA A 689 13.79 -33.78 57.12
C ALA A 689 12.70 -33.90 56.02
N CYS A 690 11.48 -34.30 56.39
CA CYS A 690 10.36 -34.45 55.47
C CYS A 690 9.94 -33.13 54.81
N ARG A 691 10.00 -31.98 55.49
CA ARG A 691 9.76 -30.67 54.85
C ARG A 691 10.80 -30.34 53.77
N GLY A 692 12.06 -30.74 53.97
CA GLY A 692 13.07 -30.69 52.91
C GLY A 692 12.68 -31.59 51.73
N HIS A 693 12.22 -32.80 52.02
CA HIS A 693 11.79 -33.75 50.99
C HIS A 693 10.55 -33.27 50.20
N GLU A 694 9.55 -32.66 50.84
CA GLU A 694 8.37 -32.09 50.15
C GLU A 694 8.77 -31.02 49.13
N GLN A 695 9.68 -30.11 49.51
CA GLN A 695 10.17 -29.06 48.61
C GLN A 695 11.03 -29.64 47.47
N VAL A 696 11.82 -30.68 47.75
CA VAL A 696 12.60 -31.41 46.72
C VAL A 696 11.67 -32.17 45.77
N ILE A 697 10.66 -32.89 46.26
CA ILE A 697 9.67 -33.61 45.46
C ILE A 697 8.87 -32.64 44.58
N SER A 698 8.45 -31.49 45.11
CA SER A 698 7.77 -30.44 44.34
C SER A 698 8.65 -29.86 43.22
N ASN A 699 9.94 -29.64 43.50
CA ASN A 699 10.89 -29.20 42.46
C ASN A 699 11.12 -30.30 41.40
N LEU A 700 11.27 -31.56 41.81
CA LEU A 700 11.45 -32.70 40.90
C LEU A 700 10.21 -32.95 40.03
N ASP A 701 9.00 -32.85 40.58
CA ASP A 701 7.75 -32.95 39.82
C ASP A 701 7.58 -31.79 38.82
N ARG A 702 7.98 -30.56 39.16
CA ARG A 702 8.04 -29.45 38.21
C ARG A 702 9.02 -29.73 37.08
N SER A 703 10.26 -30.10 37.40
CA SER A 703 11.28 -30.43 36.38
C SER A 703 10.88 -31.64 35.53
N LEU A 704 10.23 -32.66 36.11
CA LEU A 704 9.68 -33.80 35.37
C LEU A 704 8.57 -33.37 34.40
N LYS A 705 7.69 -32.44 34.80
CA LYS A 705 6.66 -31.87 33.91
C LYS A 705 7.29 -31.06 32.77
N GLN A 706 8.31 -30.25 33.05
CA GLN A 706 9.06 -29.48 32.05
C GLN A 706 9.79 -30.41 31.05
N VAL A 707 10.51 -31.42 31.53
CA VAL A 707 11.16 -32.44 30.69
C VAL A 707 10.14 -33.20 29.84
N ASN A 708 9.03 -33.64 30.43
CA ASN A 708 7.97 -34.34 29.71
C ASN A 708 7.24 -33.47 28.68
N ALA A 709 7.26 -32.14 28.82
CA ALA A 709 6.73 -31.23 27.82
C ALA A 709 7.69 -31.15 26.62
N VAL A 710 8.95 -30.78 26.87
CA VAL A 710 10.04 -30.73 25.86
C VAL A 710 10.19 -32.06 25.10
N VAL A 711 10.08 -33.21 25.77
CA VAL A 711 10.13 -34.54 25.12
C VAL A 711 8.92 -34.79 24.21
N ARG A 712 7.72 -34.38 24.60
CA ARG A 712 6.52 -34.50 23.74
C ARG A 712 6.62 -33.56 22.54
N THR A 713 7.08 -32.33 22.73
CA THR A 713 7.33 -31.37 21.65
C THR A 713 8.43 -31.85 20.71
N LEU A 714 9.50 -32.47 21.21
CA LEU A 714 10.52 -33.13 20.38
C LEU A 714 9.94 -34.25 19.50
N GLN A 715 9.00 -35.04 20.05
CA GLN A 715 8.34 -36.14 19.33
C GLN A 715 7.30 -35.69 18.30
N THR A 716 6.70 -34.50 18.46
CA THR A 716 5.54 -34.03 17.67
C THR A 716 5.83 -32.82 16.77
N ARG A 717 6.75 -31.93 17.18
CA ARG A 717 7.10 -30.67 16.52
C ARG A 717 8.61 -30.53 16.24
N GLY A 718 9.43 -31.45 16.74
CA GLY A 718 10.86 -31.56 16.43
C GLY A 718 11.79 -30.68 17.27
N ILE A 719 13.09 -30.73 16.95
CA ILE A 719 14.17 -30.21 17.82
C ILE A 719 14.18 -28.68 17.98
N ASN A 720 13.79 -27.91 16.97
CA ASN A 720 13.74 -26.44 17.05
C ASN A 720 12.69 -25.98 18.09
N GLU A 721 11.53 -26.61 18.09
CA GLU A 721 10.43 -26.27 18.99
C GLU A 721 10.65 -26.86 20.39
N ALA A 722 11.29 -28.03 20.50
CA ALA A 722 11.73 -28.56 21.79
C ALA A 722 12.79 -27.66 22.46
N LEU A 723 13.68 -27.06 21.68
CA LEU A 723 14.62 -26.05 22.17
C LEU A 723 13.89 -24.75 22.57
N ALA A 724 12.89 -24.31 21.80
CA ALA A 724 12.09 -23.13 22.12
C ALA A 724 11.37 -23.30 23.47
N GLU A 725 10.66 -24.41 23.66
CA GLU A 725 9.98 -24.71 24.92
C GLU A 725 10.98 -24.84 26.08
N ALA A 726 12.15 -25.45 25.86
CA ALA A 726 13.22 -25.51 26.87
C ALA A 726 13.72 -24.11 27.28
N ILE A 727 13.83 -23.17 26.34
CA ILE A 727 14.17 -21.76 26.61
C ILE A 727 13.04 -21.08 27.41
N GLU A 728 11.79 -21.25 26.99
CA GLU A 728 10.59 -20.67 27.62
C GLU A 728 10.39 -21.14 29.07
N THR A 729 10.84 -22.36 29.42
CA THR A 729 10.82 -22.82 30.82
C THR A 729 11.64 -21.95 31.78
N GLY A 730 12.59 -21.17 31.26
CA GLY A 730 13.54 -20.36 32.03
C GLY A 730 14.62 -21.15 32.77
N ASP A 731 14.57 -22.50 32.77
CA ASP A 731 15.49 -23.36 33.51
C ASP A 731 16.81 -23.56 32.75
N THR A 732 17.91 -22.95 33.22
CA THR A 732 19.22 -23.10 32.59
C THR A 732 19.74 -24.54 32.66
N ALA A 733 19.35 -25.35 33.65
CA ALA A 733 19.79 -26.74 33.76
C ALA A 733 19.17 -27.62 32.66
N LEU A 734 17.87 -27.44 32.41
CA LEU A 734 17.16 -28.11 31.33
C LEU A 734 17.71 -27.69 29.95
N LEU A 735 17.90 -26.38 29.74
CA LEU A 735 18.49 -25.84 28.53
C LEU A 735 19.91 -26.39 28.27
N SER A 736 20.76 -26.46 29.30
CA SER A 736 22.11 -27.01 29.16
C SER A 736 22.14 -28.50 28.86
N GLU A 737 21.23 -29.32 29.41
CA GLU A 737 21.13 -30.74 29.04
C GLU A 737 20.63 -30.91 27.60
N VAL A 738 19.66 -30.09 27.14
CA VAL A 738 19.22 -30.08 25.74
C VAL A 738 20.36 -29.70 24.80
N ILE A 739 21.09 -28.63 25.10
CA ILE A 739 22.30 -28.22 24.34
C ILE A 739 23.32 -29.37 24.31
N ARG A 740 23.59 -30.03 25.44
CA ARG A 740 24.53 -31.15 25.51
C ARG A 740 24.09 -32.36 24.65
N LYS A 741 22.79 -32.62 24.48
CA LYS A 741 22.29 -33.63 23.52
C LYS A 741 22.49 -33.21 22.07
N ILE A 742 22.40 -31.92 21.76
CA ILE A 742 22.66 -31.35 20.43
C ILE A 742 24.18 -31.42 20.11
N ASN A 743 25.04 -31.03 21.06
CA ASN A 743 26.51 -31.17 20.95
C ASN A 743 26.92 -32.62 20.64
N ALA A 744 26.31 -33.60 21.33
CA ALA A 744 26.60 -35.02 21.17
C ALA A 744 26.19 -35.62 19.81
N ASN A 745 25.46 -34.88 18.96
CA ASN A 745 25.11 -35.32 17.60
C ASN A 745 25.29 -34.19 16.58
N PRO A 746 26.49 -34.06 15.97
CA PRO A 746 26.80 -33.03 14.98
C PRO A 746 25.79 -32.91 13.82
N LYS A 747 25.06 -33.98 13.47
CA LYS A 747 24.05 -33.98 12.40
C LYS A 747 22.78 -33.20 12.73
N LEU A 748 22.57 -32.79 13.99
CA LEU A 748 21.41 -31.98 14.38
C LEU A 748 21.61 -30.48 14.09
N TRP A 749 22.86 -30.03 13.99
CA TRP A 749 23.17 -28.60 13.88
C TRP A 749 22.69 -27.98 12.56
N THR A 750 21.99 -26.86 12.69
CA THR A 750 21.43 -26.07 11.58
C THR A 750 21.48 -24.58 11.94
N ILE A 751 21.39 -23.69 10.94
CA ILE A 751 21.40 -22.23 11.15
C ILE A 751 20.31 -21.79 12.16
N SER A 752 19.13 -22.43 12.15
CA SER A 752 18.05 -22.17 13.12
C SER A 752 18.48 -22.48 14.57
N LEU A 753 19.12 -23.64 14.80
CA LEU A 753 19.65 -23.97 16.13
C LEU A 753 20.84 -23.06 16.50
N CYS A 754 21.75 -22.75 15.58
CA CYS A 754 22.86 -21.81 15.83
C CYS A 754 22.33 -20.46 16.34
N SER A 755 21.35 -19.89 15.64
CA SER A 755 20.73 -18.60 15.99
C SER A 755 20.04 -18.66 17.36
N ARG A 756 19.13 -19.64 17.57
CA ARG A 756 18.39 -19.79 18.84
C ARG A 756 19.29 -20.10 20.04
N ILE A 757 20.36 -20.88 19.86
CA ILE A 757 21.33 -21.20 20.91
C ILE A 757 22.20 -19.98 21.22
N ALA A 758 22.74 -19.29 20.20
CA ALA A 758 23.61 -18.11 20.38
C ALA A 758 22.96 -17.04 21.26
N SER A 759 21.70 -16.69 21.01
CA SER A 759 20.95 -15.69 21.82
C SER A 759 20.87 -16.03 23.32
N HIS A 760 21.03 -17.30 23.68
CA HIS A 760 20.93 -17.79 25.06
C HIS A 760 22.26 -18.24 25.66
N LEU A 761 23.32 -18.38 24.86
CA LEU A 761 24.66 -18.76 25.33
C LEU A 761 25.21 -17.77 26.36
N ARG A 762 24.93 -16.46 26.24
CA ARG A 762 25.33 -15.47 27.26
C ARG A 762 24.80 -15.81 28.67
N LYS A 763 23.61 -16.39 28.78
CA LYS A 763 23.04 -16.87 30.05
C LYS A 763 23.79 -18.12 30.53
N VAL A 764 23.89 -19.14 29.68
CA VAL A 764 24.52 -20.44 29.99
C VAL A 764 25.99 -20.28 30.39
N LEU A 765 26.77 -19.51 29.64
CA LEU A 765 28.18 -19.21 29.91
C LEU A 765 28.40 -18.36 31.17
N SER A 766 27.34 -17.73 31.70
CA SER A 766 27.39 -16.98 32.96
C SER A 766 27.10 -17.86 34.19
N GLU A 767 26.65 -19.10 34.03
CA GLU A 767 26.33 -19.96 35.18
C GLU A 767 27.57 -20.34 36.00
N ARG A 768 27.36 -20.71 37.27
CA ARG A 768 28.44 -21.24 38.14
C ARG A 768 28.61 -22.76 38.03
N ASN A 769 27.69 -23.47 37.39
CA ASN A 769 27.82 -24.90 37.19
C ASN A 769 28.69 -25.16 35.97
N GLU A 770 29.86 -25.75 36.21
CA GLU A 770 30.86 -26.00 35.17
C GLU A 770 30.32 -26.84 34.00
N VAL A 771 29.42 -27.79 34.26
CA VAL A 771 28.80 -28.64 33.22
C VAL A 771 27.94 -27.82 32.25
N TYR A 772 27.31 -26.74 32.73
CA TYR A 772 26.51 -25.85 31.90
C TYR A 772 27.42 -24.96 31.04
N VAL A 773 28.50 -24.46 31.64
CA VAL A 773 29.53 -23.68 30.93
C VAL A 773 30.22 -24.53 29.87
N ASP A 774 30.55 -25.79 30.14
CA ASP A 774 31.15 -26.71 29.15
C ASP A 774 30.21 -26.97 27.96
N ALA A 775 28.94 -27.30 28.22
CA ALA A 775 27.96 -27.46 27.15
C ALA A 775 27.79 -26.17 26.31
N GLY A 776 27.87 -25.00 26.96
CA GLY A 776 27.88 -23.70 26.28
C GLY A 776 29.15 -23.42 25.47
N LEU A 777 30.33 -23.80 25.96
CA LEU A 777 31.61 -23.62 25.26
C LEU A 777 31.78 -24.60 24.09
N GLU A 778 31.24 -25.81 24.18
CA GLU A 778 31.11 -26.74 23.05
C GLU A 778 30.17 -26.20 21.97
N ALA A 779 28.99 -25.70 22.36
CA ALA A 779 28.04 -25.09 21.42
C ALA A 779 28.63 -23.84 20.75
N LEU A 780 29.28 -22.96 21.51
CA LEU A 780 30.01 -21.81 20.98
C LEU A 780 31.12 -22.24 20.01
N GLN A 781 31.86 -23.31 20.35
CA GLN A 781 32.89 -23.88 19.49
C GLN A 781 32.31 -24.37 18.15
N THR A 782 31.19 -25.10 18.15
CA THR A 782 30.52 -25.54 16.92
C THR A 782 30.05 -24.35 16.09
N ILE A 783 29.36 -23.37 16.70
CA ILE A 783 28.84 -22.19 16.00
C ILE A 783 29.99 -21.39 15.37
N VAL A 784 31.01 -21.01 16.14
CA VAL A 784 32.10 -20.14 15.64
C VAL A 784 33.07 -20.88 14.72
N SER A 785 33.44 -22.13 15.03
CA SER A 785 34.46 -22.86 14.26
C SER A 785 33.90 -23.49 12.98
N SER A 786 32.71 -24.10 13.06
CA SER A 786 32.11 -24.90 11.97
C SER A 786 31.03 -24.16 11.18
N PHE A 787 30.30 -23.22 11.79
CA PHE A 787 29.31 -22.39 11.10
C PHE A 787 29.78 -20.96 10.82
N GLY A 788 30.90 -20.49 11.41
CA GLY A 788 31.34 -19.10 11.32
C GLY A 788 31.49 -18.56 9.90
N ASP A 789 32.16 -19.30 9.01
CA ASP A 789 32.33 -18.89 7.61
C ASP A 789 31.00 -18.86 6.86
N LEU A 790 30.09 -19.81 7.14
CA LEU A 790 28.75 -19.85 6.55
C LEU A 790 27.85 -18.72 7.07
N LEU A 791 27.92 -18.40 8.36
CA LEU A 791 27.21 -17.28 8.98
C LEU A 791 27.65 -15.95 8.37
N ARG A 792 28.97 -15.72 8.29
CA ARG A 792 29.56 -14.53 7.67
C ARG A 792 29.21 -14.43 6.18
N GLN A 793 29.42 -15.49 5.40
CA GLN A 793 29.07 -15.51 3.98
C GLN A 793 27.59 -15.23 3.78
N THR A 794 26.69 -15.94 4.46
CA THR A 794 25.24 -15.77 4.29
C THR A 794 24.72 -14.41 4.79
N ALA A 795 25.43 -13.73 5.69
CA ALA A 795 25.06 -12.38 6.13
C ALA A 795 25.47 -11.29 5.10
N VAL A 796 26.60 -11.47 4.42
CA VAL A 796 27.23 -10.50 3.50
C VAL A 796 26.81 -10.72 2.05
N THR A 797 26.59 -11.97 1.65
CA THR A 797 25.81 -12.29 0.46
C THR A 797 24.46 -11.64 0.66
N ASN A 798 24.18 -10.57 -0.10
CA ASN A 798 22.80 -10.17 -0.35
C ASN A 798 22.11 -11.43 -0.92
N PRO A 799 21.08 -11.99 -0.27
CA PRO A 799 20.18 -12.90 -0.94
C PRO A 799 19.71 -12.14 -2.17
N SER A 800 19.94 -12.71 -3.35
CA SER A 800 19.75 -12.06 -4.65
C SER A 800 18.57 -11.09 -4.62
N ASP A 801 18.76 -9.84 -5.04
CA ASP A 801 17.71 -8.80 -5.14
C ASP A 801 16.66 -9.14 -6.24
N ILE A 802 16.33 -10.42 -6.39
CA ILE A 802 15.59 -11.11 -7.44
C ILE A 802 14.64 -12.08 -6.73
N GLY A 803 13.36 -12.04 -7.09
CA GLY A 803 12.31 -12.84 -6.44
C GLY A 803 12.00 -12.43 -5.00
N VAL A 804 11.10 -13.20 -4.37
CA VAL A 804 10.85 -13.18 -2.91
C VAL A 804 11.34 -14.54 -2.41
N ASN A 805 12.60 -14.60 -1.98
CA ASN A 805 13.23 -15.84 -1.55
C ASN A 805 13.23 -15.89 -0.03
N VAL A 806 12.03 -16.04 0.55
CA VAL A 806 11.80 -16.09 2.01
C VAL A 806 12.78 -17.06 2.68
N ALA A 807 13.01 -18.23 2.08
CA ALA A 807 13.92 -19.24 2.61
C ALA A 807 15.42 -18.85 2.60
N ALA A 808 15.82 -17.81 1.86
CA ALA A 808 17.16 -17.22 1.84
C ALA A 808 17.21 -15.90 2.64
N GLU A 809 16.20 -15.03 2.54
CA GLU A 809 16.05 -13.81 3.34
C GLU A 809 15.95 -14.14 4.84
N GLU A 810 15.06 -15.05 5.24
CA GLU A 810 15.00 -15.54 6.62
C GLU A 810 16.33 -16.18 7.06
N ARG A 811 17.10 -16.75 6.13
CA ARG A 811 18.40 -17.37 6.41
C ARG A 811 19.44 -16.31 6.70
N GLN A 812 19.49 -15.24 5.90
CA GLN A 812 20.30 -14.05 6.19
C GLN A 812 19.90 -13.45 7.54
N VAL A 813 18.60 -13.20 7.79
CA VAL A 813 18.11 -12.66 9.07
C VAL A 813 18.45 -13.55 10.26
N ARG A 814 18.35 -14.89 10.13
CA ARG A 814 18.79 -15.84 11.18
C ARG A 814 20.31 -15.85 11.37
N CYS A 815 21.09 -15.66 10.31
CA CYS A 815 22.55 -15.50 10.38
C CYS A 815 22.94 -14.18 11.05
N ILE A 816 22.33 -13.05 10.69
CA ILE A 816 22.54 -11.73 11.31
C ILE A 816 22.23 -11.81 12.81
N LYS A 817 21.05 -12.30 13.20
CA LYS A 817 20.67 -12.48 14.62
C LYS A 817 21.62 -13.41 15.39
N CYS A 818 22.23 -14.39 14.71
CA CYS A 818 23.27 -15.24 15.30
C CYS A 818 24.58 -14.45 15.52
N ILE A 819 25.00 -13.64 14.56
CA ILE A 819 26.21 -12.79 14.65
C ILE A 819 26.03 -11.71 15.72
N GLU A 820 24.86 -11.06 15.81
CA GLU A 820 24.52 -10.09 16.86
C GLU A 820 24.59 -10.72 18.26
N ALA A 821 24.07 -11.94 18.43
CA ALA A 821 24.16 -12.68 19.69
C ALA A 821 25.61 -13.06 20.06
N LEU A 822 26.46 -13.35 19.07
CA LEU A 822 27.89 -13.59 19.29
C LEU A 822 28.64 -12.28 19.63
N ARG A 823 28.31 -11.16 18.99
CA ARG A 823 28.81 -9.81 19.35
C ARG A 823 28.45 -9.46 20.79
N GLU A 824 27.22 -9.76 21.21
CA GLU A 824 26.79 -9.61 22.61
C GLU A 824 27.65 -10.43 23.59
N ILE A 825 28.00 -11.67 23.25
CA ILE A 825 28.91 -12.51 24.05
C ILE A 825 30.32 -11.92 24.09
N ARG A 826 30.83 -11.41 22.96
CA ARG A 826 32.14 -10.77 22.83
C ARG A 826 32.23 -9.48 23.66
N ILE A 827 31.23 -8.60 23.59
CA ILE A 827 31.10 -7.38 24.41
C ILE A 827 31.08 -7.74 25.90
N ASN A 828 30.40 -8.82 26.28
CA ASN A 828 30.31 -9.28 27.67
C ASN A 828 31.51 -10.14 28.13
N GLN A 829 32.54 -10.35 27.30
CA GLN A 829 33.70 -11.19 27.64
C GLN A 829 34.33 -10.86 29.01
N PRO A 830 34.64 -9.59 29.37
CA PRO A 830 35.23 -9.27 30.66
C PRO A 830 34.34 -9.58 31.87
N PHE A 831 33.04 -9.83 31.69
CA PHE A 831 32.15 -10.34 32.74
C PHE A 831 32.15 -11.88 32.79
N LEU A 832 32.08 -12.53 31.63
CA LEU A 832 32.06 -13.99 31.49
C LEU A 832 33.38 -14.62 31.97
N GLU A 833 34.54 -14.09 31.56
CA GLU A 833 35.87 -14.56 31.99
C GLU A 833 36.01 -14.65 33.51
N ARG A 834 35.49 -13.65 34.24
CA ARG A 834 35.54 -13.58 35.72
C ARG A 834 34.71 -14.64 36.43
N ARG A 835 33.85 -15.36 35.70
CA ARG A 835 33.00 -16.45 36.22
C ARG A 835 33.50 -17.84 35.78
N MET A 836 34.46 -17.90 34.84
CA MET A 836 35.10 -19.12 34.37
C MET A 836 36.41 -19.42 35.12
N CYS A 837 36.71 -20.72 35.28
CA CYS A 837 38.02 -21.20 35.73
C CYS A 837 39.12 -20.95 34.64
N PRO A 838 40.42 -21.05 34.98
CA PRO A 838 41.51 -20.72 34.04
C PRO A 838 41.42 -21.44 32.69
N ASP A 839 41.24 -22.76 32.70
CA ASP A 839 41.23 -23.60 31.50
C ASP A 839 40.04 -23.26 30.58
N ARG A 840 38.86 -23.04 31.18
CA ARG A 840 37.65 -22.63 30.44
C ARG A 840 37.75 -21.20 29.92
N ARG A 841 38.42 -20.30 30.65
CA ARG A 841 38.75 -18.95 30.16
C ARG A 841 39.71 -19.01 28.97
N LEU A 842 40.73 -19.86 29.02
CA LEU A 842 41.65 -20.06 27.90
C LEU A 842 40.90 -20.58 26.66
N LYS A 843 40.02 -21.58 26.83
CA LYS A 843 39.15 -22.07 25.75
C LYS A 843 38.22 -20.98 25.22
N PHE A 844 37.54 -20.23 26.09
CA PHE A 844 36.64 -19.14 25.70
C PHE A 844 37.37 -18.06 24.91
N ASN A 845 38.54 -17.62 25.36
CA ASN A 845 39.29 -16.56 24.72
C ASN A 845 39.82 -16.99 23.34
N ALA A 846 40.25 -18.25 23.17
CA ALA A 846 40.58 -18.80 21.86
C ALA A 846 39.36 -18.88 20.92
N LEU A 847 38.16 -19.14 21.44
CA LEU A 847 36.93 -19.08 20.63
C LEU A 847 36.56 -17.65 20.23
N MET A 848 36.83 -16.66 21.09
CA MET A 848 36.66 -15.24 20.74
C MET A 848 37.68 -14.78 19.71
N GLU A 849 38.94 -15.24 19.77
CA GLU A 849 39.94 -14.98 18.72
C GLU A 849 39.53 -15.59 17.37
N ILE A 850 38.90 -16.78 17.35
CA ILE A 850 38.35 -17.35 16.11
C ILE A 850 37.14 -16.54 15.62
N PHE A 851 36.29 -16.03 16.52
CA PHE A 851 35.17 -15.14 16.18
C PHE A 851 35.66 -13.83 15.53
N ASP A 852 36.67 -13.17 16.13
CA ASP A 852 37.28 -11.95 15.60
C ASP A 852 37.77 -12.16 14.15
N ASN A 853 38.54 -13.23 13.94
CA ASN A 853 39.15 -13.54 12.65
C ASN A 853 38.13 -14.00 11.59
N LYS A 854 37.15 -14.84 11.97
CA LYS A 854 36.19 -15.45 11.01
C LYS A 854 34.91 -14.65 10.78
N ILE A 855 34.48 -13.82 11.72
CA ILE A 855 33.10 -13.28 11.75
C ILE A 855 33.07 -11.76 11.94
N GLU A 856 33.93 -11.18 12.78
CA GLU A 856 33.91 -9.73 13.07
C GLU A 856 34.63 -8.85 12.03
N THR A 857 35.08 -9.43 10.91
CA THR A 857 35.68 -8.69 9.78
C THR A 857 34.62 -8.00 8.88
N LEU A 858 33.63 -7.36 9.52
CA LEU A 858 32.46 -6.69 8.95
C LEU A 858 31.99 -5.50 9.81
#